data_AF-A0A1I7UKI8-F1
#
_entry.id   AF-A0A1I7UKI8-F1
#
_cell.length_a   1.000
_cell.length_b   1.000
_cell.length_c   1.000
_cell.angle_alpha   90.00
_cell.angle_beta   90.00
_cell.angle_gamma   90.00
#
_symmetry.space_group_name_H-M   'P 1'
#
loop_
_entity.id
_entity.type
_entity.pdbx_description
1 polymer ?
#
loop_
_entity_poly.entity_id
_entity_poly.type
_entity_poly.pdbx_seq_one_letter_code
_entity_poly.pdbx_strand_id
1 'polypeptide(L)'
;MLSNGGFYLGKLLSNVDRREEVVKILKVLMKRHMNVLDRQLSRSECSEQVIAMFFEKSNKNRQFVIDLFSNSIGIREQMETEGFIDQLLSSAIPEKNKMLAAFSQTAWGRAKLRTSGALDVVVDVFSSSTEIEEKLSFIAAFRHFVHDTAGMRHLSENLVFVNTVVRDINKYVEEYRNECVPSVDMEFVTKLRAVDSETLENEQAMALVEETVDRLHKDFYSMWSYDTPQTSPRRAHSMSPPYSPSPNYSFPSSVASSAGSSPAARRTSEGILDELSDVESDHEEEKKEEKETIEEKRKRQEKSIVEGELWLLTWLAQDDHNLQFLIRDDVVDCVVSYLRSTRDPDFRTYRVLRRMATHRTHVYRLLDLEFHVRILTGLCAAPCRMLKYAVPCKHCDKCAEHGREILREFASHVDNSYGDAHINSQFTKDDFVHRTKAAIAKIVLVKERIRLAKVPALTELFDALSHVMSSPENFKEIGKMTTYENGPSFVSQIIGALSILISGQKIKELCLNDMWYFPPKPGTGQCLLEAPPPGEELLRFIDDADSEIAVAPMKTVCENSHYFEGMYSSDFVEKTEAVRTFQVQSESCSPEDFRIFIHLLSTCTATCSTVSSAEQCATLLALSDQFLCPDVSERLCNIYGPLRTYLNGPSLHTLLPVALATSGHPTLLDTVLLTLVRFSSSENVTAALEAICENSTVVNTFITSLRAFLTRSANIDM
;
A
#
# COMPACT_ATOMS: atom_id res chain seq x y z
N MET A 1 -30.89 44.26 -29.48
CA MET A 1 -32.22 43.60 -29.56
C MET A 1 -32.52 42.63 -28.41
N LEU A 2 -31.55 42.17 -27.60
CA LEU A 2 -31.79 41.22 -26.50
C LEU A 2 -32.17 41.85 -25.14
N SER A 3 -32.38 43.17 -25.02
CA SER A 3 -32.44 43.83 -23.70
C SER A 3 -33.62 43.37 -22.81
N ASN A 4 -34.67 42.76 -23.39
CA ASN A 4 -35.77 42.12 -22.68
C ASN A 4 -36.25 40.81 -23.34
N GLY A 5 -35.44 40.21 -24.23
CA GLY A 5 -35.87 39.05 -25.03
C GLY A 5 -36.28 37.86 -24.16
N GLY A 6 -35.49 37.54 -23.14
CA GLY A 6 -35.77 36.47 -22.18
C GLY A 6 -37.05 36.70 -21.38
N PHE A 7 -37.38 37.95 -21.03
CA PHE A 7 -38.58 38.26 -20.27
C PHE A 7 -39.85 37.97 -21.07
N TYR A 8 -39.89 38.41 -22.33
CA TYR A 8 -41.04 38.15 -23.20
C TYR A 8 -41.15 36.68 -23.61
N LEU A 9 -40.01 36.02 -23.87
CA LEU A 9 -39.99 34.57 -24.12
C LEU A 9 -40.51 33.79 -22.91
N GLY A 10 -40.14 34.18 -21.69
CA GLY A 10 -40.67 33.58 -20.46
C GLY A 10 -42.19 33.72 -20.33
N LYS A 11 -42.75 34.92 -20.59
CA LYS A 11 -44.21 35.10 -20.63
C LYS A 11 -44.89 34.27 -21.72
N LEU A 12 -44.25 34.09 -22.87
CA LEU A 12 -44.77 33.30 -23.99
C LEU A 12 -44.79 31.78 -23.72
N LEU A 13 -44.11 31.28 -22.67
CA LEU A 13 -44.21 29.86 -22.26
C LEU A 13 -45.64 29.47 -21.82
N SER A 14 -46.44 30.45 -21.38
CA SER A 14 -47.87 30.25 -21.07
C SER A 14 -48.71 29.92 -22.32
N ASN A 15 -48.27 30.31 -23.52
CA ASN A 15 -48.98 30.06 -24.77
C ASN A 15 -48.60 28.68 -25.33
N VAL A 16 -49.50 27.71 -25.20
CA VAL A 16 -49.30 26.31 -25.59
C VAL A 16 -48.90 26.16 -27.07
N ASP A 17 -49.49 26.95 -27.96
CA ASP A 17 -49.29 26.83 -29.42
C ASP A 17 -47.89 27.25 -29.87
N ARG A 18 -47.23 28.15 -29.11
CA ARG A 18 -45.89 28.67 -29.43
C ARG A 18 -44.79 28.12 -28.53
N ARG A 19 -45.14 27.27 -27.57
CA ARG A 19 -44.22 26.81 -26.53
C ARG A 19 -43.01 26.06 -27.10
N GLU A 20 -43.20 25.18 -28.08
CA GLU A 20 -42.09 24.41 -28.65
C GLU A 20 -41.06 25.32 -29.37
N GLU A 21 -41.52 26.37 -30.06
CA GLU A 21 -40.64 27.35 -30.70
C GLU A 21 -39.88 28.17 -29.67
N VAL A 22 -40.57 28.62 -28.62
CA VAL A 22 -39.98 29.36 -27.51
C VAL A 22 -38.91 28.52 -26.80
N VAL A 23 -39.18 27.24 -26.52
CA VAL A 23 -38.21 26.32 -25.90
C VAL A 23 -36.97 26.14 -26.77
N LYS A 24 -37.12 25.99 -28.10
CA LYS A 24 -35.97 25.90 -29.02
C LYS A 24 -35.10 27.16 -28.96
N ILE A 25 -35.71 28.34 -28.95
CA ILE A 25 -34.99 29.62 -28.85
C ILE A 25 -34.28 29.72 -27.49
N LEU A 26 -34.98 29.38 -26.40
CA LEU A 26 -34.41 29.41 -25.05
C LEU A 26 -33.24 28.44 -24.89
N LYS A 27 -33.29 27.23 -25.46
CA LYS A 27 -32.15 26.29 -25.46
C LYS A 27 -30.90 26.89 -26.11
N VAL A 28 -31.05 27.59 -27.24
CA VAL A 28 -29.92 28.25 -27.91
C VAL A 28 -29.38 29.42 -27.06
N LEU A 29 -30.29 30.19 -26.45
CA LEU A 29 -29.91 31.32 -25.60
C LEU A 29 -29.23 30.88 -24.30
N MET A 30 -29.64 29.75 -23.71
CA MET A 30 -28.98 29.18 -22.54
C MET A 30 -27.51 28.84 -22.82
N LYS A 31 -27.19 28.30 -24.01
CA LYS A 31 -25.81 27.99 -24.39
C LYS A 31 -24.92 29.22 -24.58
N ARG A 32 -25.47 30.36 -25.04
CA ARG A 32 -24.67 31.53 -25.45
C ARG A 32 -24.73 32.72 -24.49
N HIS A 33 -25.82 32.89 -23.74
CA HIS A 33 -26.12 34.13 -22.99
C HIS A 33 -26.80 33.88 -21.64
N MET A 34 -26.38 32.85 -20.92
CA MET A 34 -27.02 32.37 -19.69
C MET A 34 -27.22 33.46 -18.61
N ASN A 35 -26.19 34.26 -18.33
CA ASN A 35 -26.23 35.29 -17.27
C ASN A 35 -27.28 36.38 -17.52
N VAL A 36 -27.49 36.75 -18.80
CA VAL A 36 -28.49 37.76 -19.18
C VAL A 36 -29.88 37.14 -19.19
N LEU A 37 -29.97 35.89 -19.63
CA LEU A 37 -31.21 35.13 -19.71
C LEU A 37 -31.81 34.84 -18.32
N ASP A 38 -30.98 34.43 -17.35
CA ASP A 38 -31.36 34.13 -15.97
C ASP A 38 -32.11 35.31 -15.30
N ARG A 39 -31.52 36.50 -15.35
CA ARG A 39 -32.13 37.73 -14.80
C ARG A 39 -33.43 38.12 -15.50
N GLN A 40 -33.56 37.84 -16.79
CA GLN A 40 -34.74 38.21 -17.56
C GLN A 40 -35.89 37.20 -17.39
N LEU A 41 -35.57 35.90 -17.34
CA LEU A 41 -36.55 34.83 -17.14
C LEU A 41 -37.14 34.84 -15.72
N SER A 42 -36.30 35.00 -14.69
CA SER A 42 -36.79 35.14 -13.31
C SER A 42 -37.81 36.28 -13.19
N ARG A 43 -37.56 37.44 -13.81
CA ARG A 43 -38.53 38.56 -13.79
C ARG A 43 -39.85 38.29 -14.52
N SER A 44 -39.92 37.26 -15.35
CA SER A 44 -41.11 36.96 -16.16
C SER A 44 -42.19 36.16 -15.45
N GLU A 45 -41.95 35.74 -14.20
CA GLU A 45 -42.87 34.92 -13.40
C GLU A 45 -43.25 33.61 -14.09
N CYS A 46 -42.31 33.01 -14.84
CA CYS A 46 -42.56 31.81 -15.63
C CYS A 46 -42.40 30.49 -14.85
N SER A 47 -42.08 30.55 -13.54
CA SER A 47 -41.73 29.38 -12.73
C SER A 47 -42.87 28.37 -12.64
N GLU A 48 -44.12 28.80 -12.45
CA GLU A 48 -45.28 27.89 -12.41
C GLU A 48 -45.49 27.16 -13.75
N GLN A 49 -45.29 27.87 -14.87
CA GLN A 49 -45.43 27.26 -16.20
C GLN A 49 -44.28 26.30 -16.49
N VAL A 50 -43.07 26.61 -16.04
CA VAL A 50 -41.89 25.72 -16.13
C VAL A 50 -42.10 24.46 -15.27
N ILE A 51 -42.64 24.59 -14.06
CA ILE A 51 -43.03 23.45 -13.20
C ILE A 51 -44.11 22.61 -13.90
N ALA A 52 -45.15 23.23 -14.44
CA ALA A 52 -46.22 22.53 -15.15
C ALA A 52 -45.68 21.73 -16.36
N MET A 53 -44.75 22.31 -17.12
CA MET A 53 -44.08 21.65 -18.24
C MET A 53 -43.31 20.39 -17.83
N PHE A 54 -42.81 20.31 -16.60
CA PHE A 54 -42.13 19.12 -16.09
C PHE A 54 -43.09 17.94 -15.88
N PHE A 55 -44.27 18.21 -15.32
CA PHE A 55 -45.29 17.20 -15.01
C PHE A 55 -46.22 16.86 -16.18
N GLU A 56 -46.00 17.45 -17.36
CA GLU A 56 -46.75 17.10 -18.56
C GLU A 56 -46.57 15.61 -18.93
N LYS A 57 -47.62 15.04 -19.54
CA LYS A 57 -47.58 13.66 -20.07
C LYS A 57 -46.47 13.47 -21.11
N SER A 58 -46.11 14.53 -21.83
CA SER A 58 -45.03 14.55 -22.81
C SER A 58 -43.67 14.75 -22.13
N ASN A 59 -42.67 13.93 -22.49
CA ASN A 59 -41.31 14.06 -21.96
C ASN A 59 -40.45 15.11 -22.70
N LYS A 60 -40.92 15.65 -23.83
CA LYS A 60 -40.13 16.51 -24.75
C LYS A 60 -39.45 17.71 -24.08
N ASN A 61 -40.09 18.27 -23.05
CA ASN A 61 -39.64 19.50 -22.39
C ASN A 61 -38.94 19.26 -21.05
N ARG A 62 -38.92 18.03 -20.53
CA ARG A 62 -38.39 17.74 -19.17
C ARG A 62 -36.90 18.07 -19.06
N GLN A 63 -36.10 17.64 -20.03
CA GLN A 63 -34.67 17.95 -20.04
C GLN A 63 -34.42 19.46 -20.10
N PHE A 64 -35.21 20.21 -20.87
CA PHE A 64 -35.11 21.67 -20.90
C PHE A 64 -35.39 22.29 -19.53
N VAL A 65 -36.41 21.80 -18.83
CA VAL A 65 -36.76 22.29 -17.49
C VAL A 65 -35.63 21.98 -16.49
N ILE A 66 -35.03 20.78 -16.56
CA ILE A 66 -33.86 20.42 -15.74
C ILE A 66 -32.65 21.29 -16.07
N ASP A 67 -32.34 21.49 -17.34
CA ASP A 67 -31.22 22.33 -17.77
C ASP A 67 -31.45 23.77 -17.29
N LEU A 68 -32.68 24.29 -17.40
CA LEU A 68 -33.03 25.65 -16.99
C LEU A 68 -32.85 25.80 -15.49
N PHE A 69 -33.42 24.87 -14.71
CA PHE A 69 -33.28 24.83 -13.27
C PHE A 69 -31.82 24.65 -12.82
N SER A 70 -31.03 23.83 -13.50
CA SER A 70 -29.62 23.56 -13.12
C SER A 70 -28.69 24.74 -13.39
N ASN A 71 -29.07 25.64 -14.28
CA ASN A 71 -28.23 26.74 -14.75
C ASN A 71 -28.69 28.15 -14.30
N SER A 72 -29.94 28.29 -13.86
CA SER A 72 -30.56 29.59 -13.55
C SER A 72 -30.84 29.71 -12.05
N ILE A 73 -30.05 30.52 -11.34
CA ILE A 73 -30.23 30.77 -9.91
C ILE A 73 -31.59 31.43 -9.65
N GLY A 74 -31.98 32.42 -10.46
CA GLY A 74 -33.23 33.14 -10.25
C GLY A 74 -34.47 32.28 -10.47
N ILE A 75 -34.42 31.32 -11.40
CA ILE A 75 -35.52 30.36 -11.58
C ILE A 75 -35.55 29.34 -10.45
N ARG A 76 -34.39 28.88 -9.95
CA ARG A 76 -34.35 27.99 -8.78
C ARG A 76 -35.07 28.60 -7.59
N GLU A 77 -34.68 29.81 -7.20
CA GLU A 77 -35.28 30.54 -6.07
C GLU A 77 -36.81 30.71 -6.21
N GLN A 78 -37.31 30.91 -7.43
CA GLN A 78 -38.75 31.00 -7.68
C GLN A 78 -39.49 29.67 -7.65
N MET A 79 -38.77 28.57 -7.87
CA MET A 79 -39.31 27.21 -7.82
C MET A 79 -39.20 26.61 -6.41
N GLU A 80 -38.56 27.29 -5.45
CA GLU A 80 -38.51 26.94 -4.01
C GLU A 80 -39.86 27.15 -3.31
N THR A 81 -40.89 26.50 -3.84
CA THR A 81 -42.25 26.56 -3.32
C THR A 81 -42.50 25.44 -2.32
N GLU A 82 -43.32 25.71 -1.29
CA GLU A 82 -43.78 24.66 -0.39
C GLU A 82 -44.58 23.62 -1.17
N GLY A 83 -44.16 22.35 -1.08
CA GLY A 83 -44.84 21.21 -1.72
C GLY A 83 -44.28 20.77 -3.07
N PHE A 84 -43.40 21.53 -3.75
CA PHE A 84 -42.89 21.09 -5.06
C PHE A 84 -41.99 19.85 -4.96
N ILE A 85 -41.10 19.78 -3.96
CA ILE A 85 -40.31 18.57 -3.70
C ILE A 85 -41.24 17.38 -3.34
N ASP A 86 -42.30 17.63 -2.56
CA ASP A 86 -43.26 16.59 -2.17
C ASP A 86 -44.06 16.08 -3.40
N GLN A 87 -44.39 16.97 -4.34
CA GLN A 87 -44.98 16.64 -5.63
C GLN A 87 -44.02 15.84 -6.52
N LEU A 88 -42.74 16.20 -6.55
CA LEU A 88 -41.71 15.42 -7.26
C LEU A 88 -41.61 14.01 -6.68
N LEU A 89 -41.53 13.87 -5.35
CA LEU A 89 -41.46 12.57 -4.68
C LEU A 89 -42.64 11.66 -5.04
N SER A 90 -43.85 12.24 -5.08
CA SER A 90 -45.10 11.54 -5.43
C SER A 90 -45.20 11.16 -6.92
N SER A 91 -44.35 11.73 -7.78
CA SER A 91 -44.40 11.48 -9.22
C SER A 91 -43.69 10.18 -9.62
N ALA A 92 -44.18 9.52 -10.68
CA ALA A 92 -43.53 8.33 -11.27
C ALA A 92 -42.53 8.69 -12.40
N ILE A 93 -42.14 9.96 -12.52
CA ILE A 93 -41.31 10.47 -13.62
C ILE A 93 -39.83 10.13 -13.33
N PRO A 94 -39.11 9.37 -14.16
CA PRO A 94 -37.70 9.03 -13.91
C PRO A 94 -36.79 10.27 -13.82
N GLU A 95 -37.04 11.27 -14.67
CA GLU A 95 -36.24 12.50 -14.70
C GLU A 95 -36.39 13.35 -13.41
N LYS A 96 -37.33 13.00 -12.51
CA LYS A 96 -37.47 13.64 -11.19
C LYS A 96 -36.19 13.56 -10.39
N ASN A 97 -35.41 12.50 -10.54
CA ASN A 97 -34.21 12.27 -9.73
C ASN A 97 -33.12 13.32 -10.04
N LYS A 98 -32.95 13.66 -11.33
CA LYS A 98 -32.06 14.75 -11.76
C LYS A 98 -32.54 16.12 -11.26
N MET A 99 -33.86 16.34 -11.26
CA MET A 99 -34.44 17.56 -10.70
C MET A 99 -34.22 17.66 -9.18
N LEU A 100 -34.48 16.58 -8.44
CA LEU A 100 -34.22 16.49 -7.00
C LEU A 100 -32.74 16.73 -6.68
N ALA A 101 -31.83 16.12 -7.44
CA ALA A 101 -30.40 16.35 -7.28
C ALA A 101 -30.02 17.83 -7.50
N ALA A 102 -30.61 18.51 -8.48
CA ALA A 102 -30.33 19.91 -8.75
C ALA A 102 -30.76 20.86 -7.61
N PHE A 103 -31.72 20.47 -6.76
CA PHE A 103 -32.08 21.26 -5.56
C PHE A 103 -30.94 21.38 -4.54
N SER A 104 -29.93 20.53 -4.62
CA SER A 104 -28.74 20.63 -3.76
C SER A 104 -27.97 21.95 -3.92
N GLN A 105 -28.12 22.64 -5.06
CA GLN A 105 -27.38 23.87 -5.35
C GLN A 105 -27.74 25.03 -4.42
N THR A 106 -28.96 25.05 -3.86
CA THR A 106 -29.44 26.13 -2.98
C THR A 106 -29.46 25.70 -1.52
N ALA A 107 -29.30 26.65 -0.60
CA ALA A 107 -29.31 26.37 0.83
C ALA A 107 -30.67 25.84 1.31
N TRP A 108 -31.77 26.45 0.82
CA TRP A 108 -33.13 25.97 1.10
C TRP A 108 -33.36 24.58 0.53
N GLY A 109 -32.95 24.33 -0.72
CA GLY A 109 -33.12 23.04 -1.38
C GLY A 109 -32.41 21.92 -0.63
N ARG A 110 -31.16 22.12 -0.17
CA ARG A 110 -30.46 21.15 0.68
C ARG A 110 -31.22 20.83 1.97
N ALA A 111 -31.71 21.83 2.68
CA ALA A 111 -32.48 21.62 3.92
C ALA A 111 -33.80 20.90 3.65
N LYS A 112 -34.51 21.25 2.57
CA LYS A 112 -35.79 20.63 2.21
C LYS A 112 -35.60 19.20 1.73
N LEU A 113 -34.58 18.91 0.93
CA LEU A 113 -34.24 17.55 0.49
C LEU A 113 -34.04 16.59 1.68
N ARG A 114 -33.43 17.07 2.77
CA ARG A 114 -33.24 16.28 4.00
C ARG A 114 -34.54 16.06 4.75
N THR A 115 -35.27 17.15 5.01
CA THR A 115 -36.49 17.10 5.82
C THR A 115 -37.65 16.38 5.15
N SER A 116 -37.67 16.28 3.82
CA SER A 116 -38.69 15.55 3.07
C SER A 116 -38.32 14.10 2.75
N GLY A 117 -37.12 13.63 3.11
CA GLY A 117 -36.61 12.30 2.71
C GLY A 117 -36.24 12.20 1.22
N ALA A 118 -36.21 13.31 0.49
CA ALA A 118 -35.84 13.29 -0.93
C ALA A 118 -34.35 13.02 -1.16
N LEU A 119 -33.49 13.39 -0.20
CA LEU A 119 -32.08 13.06 -0.26
C LEU A 119 -31.86 11.55 -0.27
N ASP A 120 -32.63 10.79 0.52
CA ASP A 120 -32.52 9.32 0.55
C ASP A 120 -32.92 8.70 -0.79
N VAL A 121 -33.96 9.24 -1.44
CA VAL A 121 -34.34 8.81 -2.81
C VAL A 121 -33.21 9.07 -3.80
N VAL A 122 -32.53 10.22 -3.70
CA VAL A 122 -31.37 10.52 -4.57
C VAL A 122 -30.21 9.55 -4.30
N VAL A 123 -29.96 9.19 -3.04
CA VAL A 123 -28.96 8.18 -2.65
C VAL A 123 -29.32 6.80 -3.20
N ASP A 124 -30.58 6.37 -3.09
CA ASP A 124 -31.02 5.06 -3.57
C ASP A 124 -30.88 4.94 -5.10
N VAL A 125 -31.21 6.00 -5.82
CA VAL A 125 -31.05 6.06 -7.28
C VAL A 125 -29.56 6.07 -7.64
N PHE A 126 -28.73 6.84 -6.94
CA PHE A 126 -27.28 6.81 -7.11
C PHE A 126 -26.70 5.39 -6.90
N SER A 127 -27.17 4.69 -5.87
CA SER A 127 -26.73 3.33 -5.54
C SER A 127 -27.10 2.29 -6.60
N SER A 128 -28.26 2.44 -7.24
CA SER A 128 -28.80 1.50 -8.23
C SER A 128 -28.48 1.86 -9.68
N SER A 129 -28.06 3.10 -9.95
CA SER A 129 -27.76 3.55 -11.30
C SER A 129 -26.52 2.85 -11.88
N THR A 130 -26.62 2.45 -13.15
CA THR A 130 -25.48 1.96 -13.95
C THR A 130 -24.97 3.00 -14.94
N GLU A 131 -25.68 4.13 -15.08
CA GLU A 131 -25.36 5.18 -16.04
C GLU A 131 -24.29 6.11 -15.49
N ILE A 132 -23.14 6.19 -16.18
CA ILE A 132 -21.99 7.01 -15.78
C ILE A 132 -22.37 8.50 -15.68
N GLU A 133 -23.08 9.04 -16.67
CA GLU A 133 -23.50 10.45 -16.68
C GLU A 133 -24.45 10.76 -15.52
N GLU A 134 -25.33 9.82 -15.16
CA GLU A 134 -26.25 9.98 -14.04
C GLU A 134 -25.49 9.99 -12.72
N LYS A 135 -24.55 9.06 -12.50
CA LYS A 135 -23.67 9.04 -11.32
C LYS A 135 -22.86 10.33 -11.17
N LEU A 136 -22.27 10.83 -12.25
CA LEU A 136 -21.54 12.10 -12.23
C LEU A 136 -22.43 13.27 -11.79
N SER A 137 -23.68 13.31 -12.27
CA SER A 137 -24.63 14.35 -11.88
C SER A 137 -25.01 14.28 -10.40
N PHE A 138 -25.16 13.08 -9.84
CA PHE A 138 -25.42 12.91 -8.40
C PHE A 138 -24.21 13.27 -7.55
N ILE A 139 -22.99 12.90 -7.96
CA ILE A 139 -21.76 13.33 -7.28
C ILE A 139 -21.67 14.85 -7.24
N ALA A 140 -21.91 15.53 -8.37
CA ALA A 140 -21.93 16.99 -8.42
C ALA A 140 -22.98 17.58 -7.45
N ALA A 141 -24.16 16.97 -7.36
CA ALA A 141 -25.19 17.35 -6.39
C ALA A 141 -24.74 17.17 -4.93
N PHE A 142 -24.15 16.01 -4.60
CA PHE A 142 -23.65 15.72 -3.25
C PHE A 142 -22.55 16.71 -2.81
N ARG A 143 -21.71 17.20 -3.74
CA ARG A 143 -20.67 18.19 -3.42
C ARG A 143 -21.23 19.49 -2.84
N HIS A 144 -22.45 19.88 -3.19
CA HIS A 144 -23.07 21.09 -2.63
C HIS A 144 -23.42 20.94 -1.14
N PHE A 145 -23.55 19.72 -0.62
CA PHE A 145 -23.81 19.47 0.80
C PHE A 145 -22.60 19.78 1.70
N VAL A 146 -21.40 20.01 1.16
CA VAL A 146 -20.26 20.49 1.96
C VAL A 146 -20.56 21.83 2.66
N HIS A 147 -21.51 22.61 2.14
CA HIS A 147 -21.99 23.86 2.76
C HIS A 147 -23.19 23.66 3.71
N ASP A 148 -23.60 22.42 3.99
CA ASP A 148 -24.69 22.03 4.89
C ASP A 148 -24.20 20.93 5.83
N THR A 149 -23.73 21.31 7.02
CA THR A 149 -23.16 20.38 8.01
C THR A 149 -24.12 19.26 8.38
N ALA A 150 -25.40 19.57 8.55
CA ALA A 150 -26.39 18.56 8.89
C ALA A 150 -26.76 17.67 7.68
N GLY A 151 -26.45 18.09 6.46
CA GLY A 151 -26.53 17.23 5.27
C GLY A 151 -25.32 16.33 5.07
N MET A 152 -24.11 16.81 5.34
CA MET A 152 -22.94 15.93 5.43
C MET A 152 -23.15 14.85 6.49
N ARG A 153 -23.72 15.23 7.64
CA ARG A 153 -24.07 14.26 8.68
C ARG A 153 -25.07 13.21 8.17
N HIS A 154 -26.15 13.63 7.52
CA HIS A 154 -27.13 12.72 6.93
C HIS A 154 -26.49 11.73 5.94
N LEU A 155 -25.59 12.21 5.07
CA LEU A 155 -24.85 11.36 4.13
C LEU A 155 -23.92 10.36 4.84
N SER A 156 -23.26 10.77 5.93
CA SER A 156 -22.41 9.86 6.71
C SER A 156 -23.21 8.80 7.48
N GLU A 157 -24.41 9.13 7.94
CA GLU A 157 -25.34 8.24 8.65
C GLU A 157 -26.01 7.24 7.69
N ASN A 158 -26.17 7.61 6.42
CA ASN A 158 -26.81 6.78 5.41
C ASN A 158 -25.86 5.64 4.95
N LEU A 159 -26.14 4.43 5.43
CA LEU A 159 -25.37 3.23 5.10
C LEU A 159 -25.43 2.88 3.60
N VAL A 160 -26.53 3.18 2.90
CA VAL A 160 -26.65 2.93 1.46
C VAL A 160 -25.64 3.78 0.71
N PHE A 161 -25.50 5.06 1.08
CA PHE A 161 -24.51 5.95 0.48
C PHE A 161 -23.08 5.46 0.72
N VAL A 162 -22.69 5.24 1.98
CA VAL A 162 -21.31 4.82 2.32
C VAL A 162 -20.96 3.47 1.68
N ASN A 163 -21.87 2.50 1.72
CA ASN A 163 -21.65 1.19 1.11
C ASN A 163 -21.56 1.25 -0.42
N THR A 164 -22.31 2.17 -1.04
CA THR A 164 -22.23 2.41 -2.49
C THR A 164 -20.85 2.94 -2.87
N VAL A 165 -20.34 3.93 -2.13
CA VAL A 165 -19.01 4.47 -2.36
C VAL A 165 -17.93 3.40 -2.21
N VAL A 166 -17.96 2.61 -1.12
CA VAL A 166 -17.01 1.51 -0.89
C VAL A 166 -17.06 0.50 -2.04
N ARG A 167 -18.27 0.09 -2.47
CA ARG A 167 -18.48 -0.84 -3.58
C ARG A 167 -17.91 -0.31 -4.90
N ASP A 168 -18.20 0.94 -5.23
CA ASP A 168 -17.81 1.55 -6.49
C ASP A 168 -16.28 1.75 -6.57
N ILE A 169 -15.64 2.15 -5.46
CA ILE A 169 -14.17 2.20 -5.33
C ILE A 169 -13.55 0.81 -5.48
N ASN A 170 -14.03 -0.19 -4.74
CA ASN A 170 -13.46 -1.54 -4.78
C ASN A 170 -13.57 -2.14 -6.19
N LYS A 171 -14.72 -1.98 -6.85
CA LYS A 171 -14.91 -2.41 -8.24
C LYS A 171 -13.89 -1.75 -9.18
N TYR A 172 -13.67 -0.45 -9.03
CA TYR A 172 -12.68 0.27 -9.84
C TYR A 172 -11.25 -0.22 -9.57
N VAL A 173 -10.89 -0.47 -8.31
CA VAL A 173 -9.56 -0.99 -7.95
C VAL A 173 -9.34 -2.40 -8.48
N GLU A 174 -10.36 -3.27 -8.45
CA GLU A 174 -10.31 -4.62 -9.01
C GLU A 174 -10.12 -4.60 -10.54
N GLU A 175 -10.86 -3.73 -11.25
CA GLU A 175 -10.82 -3.64 -12.71
C GLU A 175 -9.53 -2.97 -13.24
N TYR A 176 -8.99 -2.00 -12.50
CA TYR A 176 -7.80 -1.23 -12.91
C TYR A 176 -6.58 -1.43 -12.01
N ARG A 177 -6.49 -2.58 -11.35
CA ARG A 177 -5.42 -2.93 -10.41
C ARG A 177 -4.04 -2.78 -11.06
N ASN A 178 -3.19 -1.99 -10.43
CA ASN A 178 -1.81 -1.75 -10.85
C ASN A 178 -0.88 -1.81 -9.65
N GLU A 179 -0.40 -3.02 -9.34
CA GLU A 179 0.58 -3.22 -8.27
C GLU A 179 2.01 -3.17 -8.79
N CYS A 180 2.88 -2.51 -8.03
CA CYS A 180 4.28 -2.42 -8.39
C CYS A 180 4.97 -3.77 -8.18
N VAL A 181 5.62 -4.29 -9.22
CA VAL A 181 6.39 -5.53 -9.18
C VAL A 181 7.82 -5.22 -8.72
N PRO A 182 8.42 -6.04 -7.84
CA PRO A 182 9.80 -5.85 -7.44
C PRO A 182 10.75 -6.14 -8.61
N SER A 183 11.65 -5.21 -8.88
CA SER A 183 12.68 -5.32 -9.91
C SER A 183 14.00 -4.76 -9.41
N VAL A 184 15.11 -5.41 -9.78
CA VAL A 184 16.47 -4.99 -9.40
C VAL A 184 17.00 -3.95 -10.39
N ASP A 185 17.60 -2.88 -9.87
CA ASP A 185 18.29 -1.88 -10.67
C ASP A 185 19.65 -2.43 -11.16
N MET A 186 19.61 -3.12 -12.30
CA MET A 186 20.80 -3.76 -12.87
C MET A 186 21.88 -2.78 -13.31
N GLU A 187 21.51 -1.56 -13.71
CA GLU A 187 22.48 -0.52 -14.10
C GLU A 187 23.30 -0.10 -12.88
N PHE A 188 22.62 0.13 -11.75
CA PHE A 188 23.24 0.45 -10.48
C PHE A 188 24.14 -0.68 -9.96
N VAL A 189 23.64 -1.92 -9.98
CA VAL A 189 24.42 -3.12 -9.59
C VAL A 189 25.68 -3.27 -10.45
N THR A 190 25.58 -2.99 -11.76
CA THR A 190 26.72 -3.08 -12.68
C THR A 190 27.78 -2.02 -12.38
N LYS A 191 27.37 -0.79 -12.04
CA LYS A 191 28.28 0.29 -11.61
C LYS A 191 29.00 -0.07 -10.31
N LEU A 192 28.28 -0.59 -9.32
CA LEU A 192 28.86 -1.06 -8.06
C LEU A 192 29.97 -2.09 -8.28
N ARG A 193 29.73 -3.06 -9.17
CA ARG A 193 30.69 -4.11 -9.49
C ARG A 193 31.94 -3.61 -10.21
N ALA A 194 31.83 -2.55 -11.02
CA ALA A 194 32.97 -1.94 -11.70
C ALA A 194 33.91 -1.26 -10.70
N VAL A 195 33.36 -0.68 -9.64
CA VAL A 195 34.12 -0.02 -8.57
C VAL A 195 34.93 -1.02 -7.73
N ASP A 196 34.43 -2.24 -7.50
CA ASP A 196 35.15 -3.29 -6.77
C ASP A 196 36.26 -3.95 -7.60
N SER A 197 36.18 -3.87 -8.93
CA SER A 197 37.09 -4.58 -9.85
C SER A 197 38.24 -3.71 -10.38
N GLU A 198 38.18 -2.39 -10.21
CA GLU A 198 39.26 -1.46 -10.53
C GLU A 198 39.70 -0.72 -9.25
N THR A 199 41.00 -0.56 -9.03
CA THR A 199 41.56 0.32 -8.00
C THR A 199 41.26 1.79 -8.34
N LEU A 200 40.00 2.20 -8.22
CA LEU A 200 39.58 3.59 -8.25
C LEU A 200 40.10 4.30 -6.99
N GLU A 201 40.49 5.56 -7.13
CA GLU A 201 40.90 6.40 -6.01
C GLU A 201 39.85 6.36 -4.89
N ASN A 202 40.29 6.06 -3.65
CA ASN A 202 39.46 5.74 -2.48
C ASN A 202 38.24 6.66 -2.29
N GLU A 203 38.31 7.94 -2.69
CA GLU A 203 37.23 8.90 -2.50
C GLU A 203 36.01 8.65 -3.40
N GLN A 204 36.19 8.21 -4.66
CA GLN A 204 35.07 7.94 -5.57
C GLN A 204 34.36 6.62 -5.25
N ALA A 205 35.13 5.60 -4.86
CA ALA A 205 34.59 4.32 -4.39
C ALA A 205 33.81 4.48 -3.09
N MET A 206 34.36 5.23 -2.12
CA MET A 206 33.66 5.54 -0.87
C MET A 206 32.40 6.37 -1.10
N ALA A 207 32.42 7.36 -2.01
CA ALA A 207 31.24 8.15 -2.34
C ALA A 207 30.12 7.31 -2.99
N LEU A 208 30.46 6.36 -3.86
CA LEU A 208 29.46 5.45 -4.43
C LEU A 208 28.88 4.53 -3.35
N VAL A 209 29.73 3.92 -2.51
CA VAL A 209 29.27 3.09 -1.38
C VAL A 209 28.39 3.90 -0.44
N GLU A 210 28.76 5.13 -0.10
CA GLU A 210 27.96 6.02 0.75
C GLU A 210 26.60 6.38 0.11
N GLU A 211 26.57 6.69 -1.18
CA GLU A 211 25.33 6.91 -1.94
C GLU A 211 24.45 5.65 -1.97
N THR A 212 25.05 4.47 -2.13
CA THR A 212 24.32 3.19 -2.18
C THR A 212 23.67 2.84 -0.86
N VAL A 213 24.40 3.11 0.20
CA VAL A 213 24.01 2.83 1.56
C VAL A 213 22.99 3.85 2.01
N ASP A 214 23.09 5.10 1.56
CA ASP A 214 22.06 6.11 1.75
C ASP A 214 20.80 5.86 0.93
N ARG A 215 20.89 5.24 -0.25
CA ARG A 215 19.72 4.78 -1.03
C ARG A 215 19.01 3.64 -0.31
N LEU A 216 19.72 2.58 0.07
CA LEU A 216 19.20 1.50 0.91
C LEU A 216 18.67 2.02 2.26
N HIS A 217 19.34 2.99 2.87
CA HIS A 217 18.89 3.58 4.12
C HIS A 217 17.62 4.42 3.93
N LYS A 218 17.51 5.27 2.90
CA LYS A 218 16.30 6.06 2.62
C LYS A 218 15.12 5.18 2.23
N ASP A 219 15.35 4.15 1.41
CA ASP A 219 14.30 3.25 0.94
C ASP A 219 13.72 2.38 2.07
N PHE A 220 14.51 2.05 3.11
CA PHE A 220 14.12 1.09 4.16
C PHE A 220 13.98 1.68 5.57
N TYR A 221 14.82 2.65 5.99
CA TYR A 221 14.64 3.40 7.24
C TYR A 221 13.29 4.11 7.23
N SER A 222 12.87 4.60 6.06
CA SER A 222 11.58 5.25 5.89
C SER A 222 10.40 4.28 5.99
N MET A 223 10.52 2.98 5.71
CA MET A 223 9.34 2.11 5.75
C MET A 223 8.84 1.82 7.18
N TRP A 224 9.71 1.91 8.21
CA TRP A 224 9.39 1.39 9.55
C TRP A 224 9.89 2.25 10.72
N SER A 225 10.64 3.33 10.47
CA SER A 225 11.08 4.24 11.53
C SER A 225 10.12 5.42 11.68
N TYR A 226 9.60 5.60 12.90
CA TYR A 226 8.95 6.84 13.32
C TYR A 226 9.93 8.02 13.40
N ASP A 227 11.22 7.70 13.57
CA ASP A 227 12.32 8.62 13.85
C ASP A 227 13.08 9.00 12.57
N THR A 228 12.43 9.47 11.51
CA THR A 228 13.21 10.28 10.55
C THR A 228 13.56 11.61 11.24
N PRO A 229 14.86 11.98 11.33
CA PRO A 229 15.23 13.34 11.62
C PRO A 229 14.63 14.23 10.52
N GLN A 230 14.45 15.50 10.82
CA GLN A 230 14.12 16.52 9.83
C GLN A 230 15.13 16.53 8.67
N THR A 231 14.94 15.66 7.67
CA THR A 231 15.54 15.76 6.35
C THR A 231 14.44 16.08 5.36
N SER A 232 13.68 17.13 5.67
CA SER A 232 13.31 18.05 4.60
C SER A 232 14.61 18.49 3.92
N PRO A 233 14.67 18.55 2.58
CA PRO A 233 15.76 19.23 1.89
C PRO A 233 15.87 20.62 2.51
N ARG A 234 17.09 20.98 2.94
CA ARG A 234 17.48 22.31 3.40
C ARG A 234 16.79 23.40 2.56
N ARG A 235 15.70 23.97 3.08
CA ARG A 235 15.46 25.41 3.00
C ARG A 235 15.94 26.00 4.31
N ALA A 236 17.25 26.18 4.41
CA ALA A 236 17.80 27.01 5.46
C ALA A 236 17.56 28.47 5.06
N HIS A 237 16.69 29.17 5.81
CA HIS A 237 17.03 30.34 6.65
C HIS A 237 15.86 31.33 6.83
N SER A 238 15.68 31.71 8.10
CA SER A 238 14.69 32.63 8.70
C SER A 238 13.27 32.06 8.77
N MET A 239 12.62 31.92 9.93
CA MET A 239 12.62 32.77 11.12
C MET A 239 12.48 31.92 12.39
N SER A 240 13.19 32.33 13.45
CA SER A 240 13.00 31.84 14.82
C SER A 240 11.71 32.41 15.46
N PRO A 241 11.20 31.80 16.55
CA PRO A 241 9.78 31.79 16.95
C PRO A 241 9.45 32.84 18.04
N PRO A 242 8.18 32.92 18.49
CA PRO A 242 7.99 32.66 19.92
C PRO A 242 6.77 31.79 20.29
N TYR A 243 6.88 31.29 21.52
CA TYR A 243 6.06 30.34 22.29
C TYR A 243 4.59 30.74 22.53
N SER A 244 3.71 29.72 22.49
CA SER A 244 2.55 29.28 23.34
C SER A 244 1.77 30.26 24.27
N PRO A 245 0.57 29.93 24.82
CA PRO A 245 -0.54 29.01 24.43
C PRO A 245 -1.96 29.69 24.42
N SER A 246 -3.00 28.96 24.00
CA SER A 246 -4.46 29.29 23.92
C SER A 246 -5.11 29.75 25.26
N PRO A 247 -6.42 30.14 25.38
CA PRO A 247 -7.54 30.15 24.42
C PRO A 247 -8.47 31.41 24.47
N ASN A 248 -9.24 31.69 23.41
CA ASN A 248 -10.57 32.33 23.48
C ASN A 248 -11.15 32.45 22.07
N TYR A 249 -12.05 31.55 21.70
CA TYR A 249 -12.99 31.80 20.61
C TYR A 249 -14.40 31.75 21.18
N SER A 250 -14.86 32.93 21.56
CA SER A 250 -16.26 33.22 21.86
C SER A 250 -17.05 33.18 20.55
N PHE A 251 -18.14 32.41 20.54
CA PHE A 251 -19.23 32.60 19.59
C PHE A 251 -19.72 34.06 19.61
N PRO A 252 -20.41 34.49 18.54
CA PRO A 252 -21.73 35.05 18.79
C PRO A 252 -22.79 34.44 17.86
N SER A 253 -23.81 33.88 18.47
CA SER A 253 -25.15 33.80 17.89
C SER A 253 -25.89 35.13 18.05
N SER A 254 -26.80 35.36 17.11
CA SER A 254 -28.05 36.14 17.23
C SER A 254 -28.13 37.57 16.66
N VAL A 255 -28.66 37.64 15.44
CA VAL A 255 -29.73 38.51 14.90
C VAL A 255 -29.91 39.93 15.46
N ALA A 256 -29.72 40.94 14.61
CA ALA A 256 -30.63 42.09 14.48
C ALA A 256 -30.40 42.86 13.15
N SER A 257 -31.51 43.14 12.47
CA SER A 257 -31.66 43.80 11.18
C SER A 257 -31.16 45.26 11.14
N SER A 258 -30.59 45.72 10.03
CA SER A 258 -31.20 46.70 9.10
C SER A 258 -30.21 47.28 8.06
N ALA A 259 -30.71 47.26 6.82
CA ALA A 259 -30.40 48.02 5.59
C ALA A 259 -29.11 48.88 5.45
N GLY A 260 -28.45 48.73 4.30
CA GLY A 260 -27.90 49.87 3.57
C GLY A 260 -26.66 49.62 2.71
N SER A 261 -26.88 49.41 1.41
CA SER A 261 -25.95 49.73 0.29
C SER A 261 -24.93 48.67 -0.14
N SER A 262 -25.13 48.20 -1.39
CA SER A 262 -24.18 47.42 -2.20
C SER A 262 -22.80 48.06 -2.33
N PRO A 263 -21.77 47.24 -2.56
CA PRO A 263 -20.74 47.56 -3.55
C PRO A 263 -20.72 46.53 -4.68
N ALA A 264 -20.52 47.05 -5.89
CA ALA A 264 -20.49 46.31 -7.13
C ALA A 264 -19.32 45.31 -7.24
N ALA A 265 -19.53 44.33 -8.12
CA ALA A 265 -18.68 43.20 -8.43
C ALA A 265 -17.27 43.60 -8.93
N ARG A 266 -16.24 42.99 -8.31
CA ARG A 266 -14.99 42.54 -8.95
C ARG A 266 -14.09 41.82 -7.94
N ARG A 267 -14.04 40.49 -8.05
CA ARG A 267 -12.82 39.66 -8.20
C ARG A 267 -13.25 38.20 -8.14
N THR A 268 -12.96 37.49 -9.23
CA THR A 268 -13.00 36.05 -9.37
C THR A 268 -12.06 35.42 -8.35
N SER A 269 -12.61 34.56 -7.49
CA SER A 269 -11.81 33.62 -6.73
C SER A 269 -11.16 32.65 -7.70
N GLU A 270 -9.84 32.73 -7.84
CA GLU A 270 -9.05 31.61 -8.35
C GLU A 270 -9.33 30.39 -7.46
N GLY A 271 -9.87 29.33 -8.05
CA GLY A 271 -10.18 28.12 -7.30
C GLY A 271 -10.87 27.08 -8.16
N ILE A 272 -10.08 26.27 -8.89
CA ILE A 272 -10.20 24.82 -9.12
C ILE A 272 -11.52 24.28 -9.73
N LEU A 273 -12.55 25.10 -9.90
CA LEU A 273 -13.85 24.74 -10.49
C LEU A 273 -13.84 24.77 -12.04
N ASP A 274 -12.77 25.26 -12.65
CA ASP A 274 -12.63 25.39 -14.12
C ASP A 274 -12.10 24.12 -14.82
N GLU A 275 -11.54 23.14 -14.11
CA GLU A 275 -10.98 21.92 -14.73
C GLU A 275 -12.04 20.87 -15.12
N LEU A 276 -13.33 21.15 -14.92
CA LEU A 276 -14.44 20.26 -15.30
C LEU A 276 -15.44 20.91 -16.28
N SER A 277 -15.15 22.10 -16.81
CA SER A 277 -15.99 22.79 -17.79
C SER A 277 -15.31 22.96 -19.16
N ASP A 278 -14.49 21.99 -19.59
CA ASP A 278 -14.01 21.91 -20.97
C ASP A 278 -15.18 21.55 -21.91
N VAL A 279 -15.97 22.57 -22.25
CA VAL A 279 -16.81 22.62 -23.44
C VAL A 279 -16.38 23.87 -24.21
N GLU A 280 -15.47 23.65 -25.15
CA GLU A 280 -15.25 24.43 -26.36
C GLU A 280 -15.31 25.97 -26.21
N SER A 281 -14.17 26.56 -25.85
CA SER A 281 -13.85 27.92 -26.31
C SER A 281 -12.85 27.81 -27.46
N ASP A 282 -13.35 28.02 -28.68
CA ASP A 282 -12.56 28.18 -29.90
C ASP A 282 -11.47 29.25 -29.72
N HIS A 283 -10.24 28.81 -29.50
CA HIS A 283 -9.05 29.51 -29.95
C HIS A 283 -8.20 28.51 -30.73
N GLU A 284 -8.16 28.72 -32.04
CA GLU A 284 -7.35 28.00 -33.01
C GLU A 284 -5.86 28.03 -32.62
N GLU A 285 -5.41 27.03 -31.87
CA GLU A 285 -4.07 26.49 -31.99
C GLU A 285 -4.21 24.99 -32.23
N GLU A 286 -3.92 24.57 -33.48
CA GLU A 286 -3.98 23.19 -33.96
C GLU A 286 -3.04 22.27 -33.15
N LYS A 287 -3.49 21.82 -31.97
CA LYS A 287 -3.02 20.57 -31.39
C LYS A 287 -3.89 19.47 -31.98
N LYS A 288 -3.25 18.57 -32.73
CA LYS A 288 -3.85 17.31 -33.18
C LYS A 288 -4.43 16.58 -31.95
N GLU A 289 -5.73 16.65 -31.78
CA GLU A 289 -6.46 15.76 -30.87
C GLU A 289 -6.28 14.33 -31.40
N GLU A 290 -5.48 13.54 -30.70
CA GLU A 290 -5.52 12.09 -30.86
C GLU A 290 -6.95 11.65 -30.52
N LYS A 291 -7.58 10.91 -31.43
CA LYS A 291 -8.93 10.37 -31.23
C LYS A 291 -8.90 9.42 -30.03
N GLU A 292 -9.23 9.94 -28.85
CA GLU A 292 -9.43 9.16 -27.63
C GLU A 292 -10.45 8.05 -27.92
N THR A 293 -10.10 6.81 -27.58
CA THR A 293 -10.99 5.68 -27.80
C THR A 293 -12.19 5.76 -26.83
N ILE A 294 -13.33 5.17 -27.23
CA ILE A 294 -14.54 5.14 -26.37
C ILE A 294 -14.23 4.53 -24.99
N GLU A 295 -13.33 3.55 -24.96
CA GLU A 295 -12.90 2.87 -23.74
C GLU A 295 -12.05 3.75 -22.82
N GLU A 296 -11.12 4.52 -23.38
CA GLU A 296 -10.32 5.49 -22.60
C GLU A 296 -11.20 6.59 -21.99
N LYS A 297 -12.16 7.10 -22.78
CA LYS A 297 -13.15 8.07 -22.29
C LYS A 297 -13.97 7.49 -21.15
N ARG A 298 -14.45 6.25 -21.28
CA ARG A 298 -15.22 5.55 -20.24
C ARG A 298 -14.39 5.39 -18.97
N LYS A 299 -13.16 4.91 -19.08
CA LYS A 299 -12.23 4.76 -17.96
C LYS A 299 -11.95 6.09 -17.24
N ARG A 300 -11.81 7.18 -18.00
CA ARG A 300 -11.64 8.53 -17.44
C ARG A 300 -12.87 8.99 -16.66
N GLN A 301 -14.07 8.72 -17.18
CA GLN A 301 -15.31 9.06 -16.48
C GLN A 301 -15.52 8.20 -15.21
N GLU A 302 -15.22 6.90 -15.27
CA GLU A 302 -15.23 6.02 -14.08
C GLU A 302 -14.23 6.49 -13.02
N LYS A 303 -13.02 6.90 -13.42
CA LYS A 303 -12.05 7.53 -12.51
C LYS A 303 -12.62 8.80 -11.87
N SER A 304 -13.31 9.65 -12.64
CA SER A 304 -13.92 10.89 -12.14
C SER A 304 -15.04 10.63 -11.13
N ILE A 305 -15.82 9.56 -11.31
CA ILE A 305 -16.81 9.10 -10.33
C ILE A 305 -16.10 8.76 -9.01
N VAL A 306 -15.14 7.85 -9.06
CA VAL A 306 -14.41 7.36 -7.87
C VAL A 306 -13.68 8.48 -7.13
N GLU A 307 -12.99 9.37 -7.85
CA GLU A 307 -12.35 10.55 -7.24
C GLU A 307 -13.37 11.52 -6.64
N GLY A 308 -14.55 11.64 -7.24
CA GLY A 308 -15.66 12.42 -6.70
C GLY A 308 -16.21 11.85 -5.39
N GLU A 309 -16.37 10.53 -5.31
CA GLU A 309 -16.80 9.83 -4.10
C GLU A 309 -15.75 9.89 -2.98
N LEU A 310 -14.48 9.69 -3.30
CA LEU A 310 -13.36 9.81 -2.35
C LEU A 310 -13.19 11.23 -1.83
N TRP A 311 -13.46 12.23 -2.68
CA TRP A 311 -13.51 13.62 -2.26
C TRP A 311 -14.64 13.85 -1.25
N LEU A 312 -15.83 13.29 -1.49
CA LEU A 312 -16.95 13.37 -0.55
C LEU A 312 -16.60 12.70 0.79
N LEU A 313 -16.02 11.49 0.76
CA LEU A 313 -15.52 10.82 1.96
C LEU A 313 -14.50 11.68 2.73
N THR A 314 -13.59 12.34 2.00
CA THR A 314 -12.60 13.24 2.61
C THR A 314 -13.26 14.40 3.35
N TRP A 315 -14.35 14.96 2.82
CA TRP A 315 -15.11 16.01 3.49
C TRP A 315 -15.98 15.49 4.63
N LEU A 316 -16.61 14.33 4.47
CA LEU A 316 -17.37 13.69 5.54
C LEU A 316 -16.47 13.43 6.76
N ALA A 317 -15.23 12.99 6.53
CA ALA A 317 -14.24 12.75 7.57
C ALA A 317 -13.67 14.01 8.23
N GLN A 318 -14.01 15.22 7.77
CA GLN A 318 -13.56 16.46 8.44
C GLN A 318 -14.35 16.80 9.70
N ASP A 319 -15.59 16.30 9.83
CA ASP A 319 -16.42 16.52 11.02
C ASP A 319 -16.34 15.30 11.94
N ASP A 320 -15.88 15.52 13.16
CA ASP A 320 -15.72 14.51 14.21
C ASP A 320 -17.00 13.69 14.43
N HIS A 321 -18.19 14.30 14.30
CA HIS A 321 -19.46 13.59 14.50
C HIS A 321 -19.73 12.54 13.44
N ASN A 322 -19.16 12.70 12.24
CA ASN A 322 -19.36 11.77 11.14
C ASN A 322 -18.43 10.55 11.27
N LEU A 323 -17.29 10.69 11.96
CA LEU A 323 -16.30 9.63 12.09
C LEU A 323 -16.84 8.38 12.78
N GLN A 324 -17.82 8.52 13.67
CA GLN A 324 -18.50 7.37 14.28
C GLN A 324 -19.20 6.47 13.24
N PHE A 325 -19.55 6.98 12.06
CA PHE A 325 -20.15 6.21 10.98
C PHE A 325 -19.12 5.76 9.94
N LEU A 326 -18.03 6.52 9.78
CA LEU A 326 -16.99 6.25 8.79
C LEU A 326 -15.89 5.29 9.29
N ILE A 327 -15.64 5.20 10.60
CA ILE A 327 -14.61 4.30 11.16
C ILE A 327 -15.12 2.85 11.10
N ARG A 328 -14.97 2.24 9.93
CA ARG A 328 -15.32 0.87 9.58
C ARG A 328 -14.13 0.21 8.89
N ASP A 329 -14.05 -1.10 8.99
CA ASP A 329 -13.05 -1.91 8.30
C ASP A 329 -13.08 -1.69 6.78
N ASP A 330 -14.26 -1.84 6.17
CA ASP A 330 -14.43 -1.73 4.73
C ASP A 330 -14.07 -0.35 4.15
N VAL A 331 -14.35 0.74 4.88
CA VAL A 331 -13.96 2.11 4.50
C VAL A 331 -12.44 2.29 4.59
N VAL A 332 -11.80 1.77 5.63
CA VAL A 332 -10.33 1.86 5.76
C VAL A 332 -9.66 1.06 4.64
N ASP A 333 -10.13 -0.16 4.43
CA ASP A 333 -9.55 -1.10 3.47
C ASP A 333 -9.75 -0.63 2.01
N CYS A 334 -10.88 0.02 1.69
CA CYS A 334 -11.10 0.58 0.34
C CYS A 334 -10.18 1.78 0.06
N VAL A 335 -9.98 2.67 1.03
CA VAL A 335 -9.10 3.84 0.85
C VAL A 335 -7.64 3.40 0.75
N VAL A 336 -7.22 2.45 1.58
CA VAL A 336 -5.87 1.86 1.50
C VAL A 336 -5.65 1.21 0.14
N SER A 337 -6.60 0.40 -0.33
CA SER A 337 -6.52 -0.31 -1.61
C SER A 337 -6.49 0.66 -2.80
N TYR A 338 -7.29 1.72 -2.77
CA TYR A 338 -7.26 2.77 -3.80
C TYR A 338 -5.89 3.45 -3.89
N LEU A 339 -5.35 3.90 -2.75
CA LEU A 339 -4.05 4.58 -2.71
C LEU A 339 -2.91 3.66 -3.16
N ARG A 340 -2.96 2.38 -2.77
CA ARG A 340 -1.91 1.40 -3.07
C ARG A 340 -1.94 0.95 -4.52
N SER A 341 -3.12 0.58 -5.02
CA SER A 341 -3.26 -0.27 -6.21
C SER A 341 -3.80 0.46 -7.44
N THR A 342 -4.05 1.77 -7.36
CA THR A 342 -4.49 2.59 -8.51
C THR A 342 -3.30 3.24 -9.20
N ARG A 343 -3.33 3.34 -10.53
CA ARG A 343 -2.38 4.15 -11.30
C ARG A 343 -2.67 5.65 -11.10
N ASP A 344 -1.70 6.36 -10.51
CA ASP A 344 -1.77 7.80 -10.23
C ASP A 344 -3.03 8.20 -9.41
N PRO A 345 -3.14 7.76 -8.14
CA PRO A 345 -4.28 8.10 -7.30
C PRO A 345 -4.25 9.58 -6.88
N ASP A 346 -5.42 10.17 -6.59
CA ASP A 346 -5.45 11.43 -5.84
C ASP A 346 -5.02 11.15 -4.39
N PHE A 347 -3.76 11.43 -4.12
CA PHE A 347 -3.19 11.26 -2.79
C PHE A 347 -3.95 12.06 -1.73
N ARG A 348 -4.66 13.17 -2.03
CA ARG A 348 -5.46 13.91 -1.03
C ARG A 348 -6.44 13.03 -0.26
N THR A 349 -6.86 11.91 -0.85
CA THR A 349 -7.69 10.87 -0.24
C THR A 349 -7.11 10.29 1.06
N TYR A 350 -5.77 10.28 1.24
CA TYR A 350 -5.13 9.82 2.49
C TYR A 350 -5.62 10.60 3.72
N ARG A 351 -6.13 11.83 3.51
CA ARG A 351 -6.71 12.66 4.56
C ARG A 351 -7.89 11.99 5.26
N VAL A 352 -8.64 11.10 4.61
CA VAL A 352 -9.69 10.31 5.26
C VAL A 352 -9.10 9.54 6.46
N LEU A 353 -8.05 8.75 6.18
CA LEU A 353 -7.36 7.93 7.17
C LEU A 353 -6.62 8.79 8.20
N ARG A 354 -5.98 9.88 7.76
CA ARG A 354 -5.31 10.82 8.67
C ARG A 354 -6.29 11.45 9.64
N ARG A 355 -7.47 11.88 9.17
CA ARG A 355 -8.51 12.45 10.04
C ARG A 355 -8.94 11.42 11.08
N MET A 356 -9.28 10.19 10.68
CA MET A 356 -9.58 9.12 11.64
C MET A 356 -8.51 8.99 12.72
N ALA A 357 -7.22 8.98 12.33
CA ALA A 357 -6.10 8.87 13.24
C ALA A 357 -5.94 10.05 14.23
N THR A 358 -6.34 11.28 13.85
CA THR A 358 -6.17 12.50 14.69
C THR A 358 -7.20 12.60 15.83
N HIS A 359 -8.33 11.89 15.76
CA HIS A 359 -9.39 12.04 16.77
C HIS A 359 -9.23 11.05 17.92
N ARG A 360 -8.86 11.59 19.09
CA ARG A 360 -8.63 10.83 20.33
C ARG A 360 -9.85 10.01 20.80
N THR A 361 -11.07 10.46 20.52
CA THR A 361 -12.31 9.81 20.97
C THR A 361 -12.50 8.40 20.40
N HIS A 362 -11.90 8.11 19.25
CA HIS A 362 -12.09 6.84 18.54
C HIS A 362 -10.88 5.90 18.61
N VAL A 363 -9.88 6.19 19.45
CA VAL A 363 -8.66 5.39 19.58
C VAL A 363 -8.96 3.91 19.84
N TYR A 364 -9.92 3.59 20.71
CA TYR A 364 -10.28 2.20 21.00
C TYR A 364 -10.84 1.46 19.79
N ARG A 365 -11.76 2.11 19.07
CA ARG A 365 -12.33 1.54 17.86
C ARG A 365 -11.27 1.33 16.77
N LEU A 366 -10.31 2.25 16.64
CA LEU A 366 -9.20 2.10 15.71
C LEU A 366 -8.21 1.00 16.13
N LEU A 367 -8.00 0.80 17.43
CA LEU A 367 -7.19 -0.31 17.95
C LEU A 367 -7.88 -1.65 17.70
N ASP A 368 -9.19 -1.76 17.96
CA ASP A 368 -9.99 -2.95 17.71
C ASP A 368 -10.06 -3.30 16.20
N LEU A 369 -10.08 -2.28 15.34
CA LEU A 369 -9.95 -2.40 13.89
C LEU A 369 -8.51 -2.65 13.42
N GLU A 370 -7.53 -2.90 14.30
CA GLU A 370 -6.13 -3.13 13.91
C GLU A 370 -5.61 -2.07 12.91
N PHE A 371 -6.06 -0.82 13.05
CA PHE A 371 -5.85 0.25 12.07
C PHE A 371 -4.37 0.43 11.75
N HIS A 372 -3.51 0.32 12.77
CA HIS A 372 -2.07 0.37 12.63
C HIS A 372 -1.51 -0.73 11.72
N VAL A 373 -1.99 -1.97 11.82
CA VAL A 373 -1.56 -3.09 10.96
C VAL A 373 -2.00 -2.83 9.52
N ARG A 374 -3.23 -2.36 9.30
CA ARG A 374 -3.77 -2.02 7.97
C ARG A 374 -2.95 -0.94 7.27
N ILE A 375 -2.61 0.14 7.97
CA ILE A 375 -1.77 1.21 7.40
C ILE A 375 -0.35 0.69 7.13
N LEU A 376 0.20 -0.11 8.04
CA LEU A 376 1.55 -0.65 7.93
C LEU A 376 1.70 -1.59 6.74
N THR A 377 0.84 -2.58 6.61
CA THR A 377 0.91 -3.57 5.54
C THR A 377 0.33 -3.05 4.22
N GLY A 378 -0.62 -2.12 4.29
CA GLY A 378 -1.28 -1.52 3.14
C GLY A 378 -0.49 -0.40 2.46
N LEU A 379 0.05 0.55 3.23
CA LEU A 379 0.68 1.78 2.72
C LEU A 379 2.19 1.86 2.97
N CYS A 380 2.68 1.37 4.11
CA CYS A 380 4.11 1.47 4.47
C CYS A 380 4.96 0.36 3.84
N ALA A 381 4.44 -0.87 3.77
CA ALA A 381 5.10 -1.98 3.12
C ALA A 381 5.00 -1.85 1.59
N ALA A 382 6.12 -1.49 0.94
CA ALA A 382 6.18 -1.32 -0.51
C ALA A 382 6.50 -2.65 -1.22
N PRO A 383 5.58 -3.23 -2.03
CA PRO A 383 5.81 -4.52 -2.70
C PRO A 383 7.04 -4.52 -3.62
N CYS A 384 7.27 -3.41 -4.33
CA CYS A 384 8.41 -3.29 -5.23
C CYS A 384 9.76 -3.19 -4.53
N ARG A 385 9.79 -2.94 -3.21
CA ARG A 385 11.02 -2.84 -2.41
C ARG A 385 11.40 -4.15 -1.72
N MET A 386 10.68 -5.24 -1.99
CA MET A 386 10.96 -6.55 -1.38
C MET A 386 12.18 -7.26 -1.99
N LEU A 387 13.02 -6.55 -2.75
CA LEU A 387 14.29 -7.03 -3.29
C LEU A 387 15.44 -6.10 -2.89
N LYS A 388 16.65 -6.68 -2.81
CA LYS A 388 17.89 -5.93 -2.66
C LYS A 388 18.08 -5.06 -3.91
N TYR A 389 18.45 -3.78 -3.72
CA TYR A 389 18.65 -2.80 -4.81
C TYR A 389 17.44 -2.63 -5.75
N ALA A 390 16.24 -2.63 -5.17
CA ALA A 390 15.02 -2.38 -5.92
C ALA A 390 15.06 -1.04 -6.69
N VAL A 391 14.41 -1.01 -7.86
CA VAL A 391 14.16 0.23 -8.61
C VAL A 391 13.28 1.17 -7.75
N PRO A 392 13.64 2.46 -7.63
CA PRO A 392 12.86 3.40 -6.83
C PRO A 392 11.48 3.60 -7.44
N CYS A 393 10.45 3.62 -6.58
CA CYS A 393 9.07 3.79 -7.00
C CYS A 393 8.45 5.00 -6.30
N LYS A 394 8.28 6.10 -7.05
CA LYS A 394 7.70 7.36 -6.54
C LYS A 394 6.30 7.18 -5.94
N HIS A 395 5.52 6.25 -6.50
CA HIS A 395 4.17 5.93 -6.00
C HIS A 395 4.23 5.26 -4.63
N CYS A 396 5.03 4.20 -4.48
CA CYS A 396 5.21 3.52 -3.20
C CYS A 396 5.86 4.44 -2.15
N ASP A 397 6.77 5.33 -2.56
CA ASP A 397 7.36 6.34 -1.68
C ASP A 397 6.33 7.27 -1.06
N LYS A 398 5.42 7.81 -1.89
CA LYS A 398 4.33 8.66 -1.42
C LYS A 398 3.36 7.90 -0.51
N CYS A 399 3.01 6.66 -0.87
CA CYS A 399 2.18 5.80 -0.02
C CYS A 399 2.81 5.62 1.37
N ALA A 400 4.10 5.28 1.42
CA ALA A 400 4.81 5.06 2.67
C ALA A 400 4.95 6.36 3.48
N GLU A 401 5.18 7.51 2.83
CA GLU A 401 5.21 8.82 3.49
C GLU A 401 3.88 9.16 4.18
N HIS A 402 2.77 9.00 3.47
CA HIS A 402 1.44 9.23 4.04
C HIS A 402 1.08 8.19 5.11
N GLY A 403 1.43 6.91 4.92
CA GLY A 403 1.25 5.86 5.91
C GLY A 403 1.99 6.18 7.22
N ARG A 404 3.25 6.63 7.14
CA ARG A 404 4.03 7.10 8.30
C ARG A 404 3.38 8.30 8.99
N GLU A 405 2.89 9.27 8.23
CA GLU A 405 2.20 10.44 8.79
C GLU A 405 0.98 10.00 9.61
N ILE A 406 0.13 9.13 9.04
CA ILE A 406 -1.05 8.56 9.70
C ILE A 406 -0.66 7.82 10.98
N LEU A 407 0.34 6.92 10.91
CA LEU A 407 0.81 6.16 12.07
C LEU A 407 1.39 7.06 13.16
N ARG A 408 2.11 8.14 12.79
CA ARG A 408 2.70 9.09 13.76
C ARG A 408 1.62 9.84 14.55
N GLU A 409 0.56 10.27 13.86
CA GLU A 409 -0.60 10.93 14.47
C GLU A 409 -1.32 9.93 15.39
N PHE A 410 -1.63 8.72 14.90
CA PHE A 410 -2.31 7.70 15.70
C PHE A 410 -1.51 7.30 16.95
N ALA A 411 -0.21 7.03 16.80
CA ALA A 411 0.70 6.72 17.90
C ALA A 411 0.73 7.82 18.97
N SER A 412 0.66 9.10 18.56
CA SER A 412 0.63 10.23 19.52
C SER A 412 -0.57 10.20 20.48
N HIS A 413 -1.68 9.60 20.05
CA HIS A 413 -2.86 9.43 20.90
C HIS A 413 -2.78 8.17 21.75
N VAL A 414 -2.14 7.11 21.24
CA VAL A 414 -1.96 5.83 21.92
C VAL A 414 -0.91 5.90 23.04
N ASP A 415 0.17 6.67 22.85
CA ASP A 415 1.23 6.92 23.85
C ASP A 415 0.74 7.64 25.12
N ASN A 416 -0.51 8.13 25.12
CA ASN A 416 -1.14 8.69 26.32
C ASN A 416 -1.73 7.59 27.21
N SER A 417 -1.96 7.92 28.50
CA SER A 417 -2.52 6.99 29.49
C SER A 417 -3.83 6.30 29.08
N TYR A 418 -4.62 6.91 28.19
CA TYR A 418 -5.89 6.37 27.73
C TYR A 418 -5.73 5.21 26.73
N GLY A 419 -4.87 5.37 25.71
CA GLY A 419 -4.58 4.32 24.74
C GLY A 419 -3.78 3.19 25.37
N ASP A 420 -2.79 3.55 26.19
CA ASP A 420 -2.00 2.60 26.97
C ASP A 420 -2.87 1.71 27.86
N ALA A 421 -3.82 2.30 28.60
CA ALA A 421 -4.73 1.55 29.46
C ALA A 421 -5.60 0.55 28.69
N HIS A 422 -6.05 0.90 27.49
CA HIS A 422 -6.83 -0.03 26.68
C HIS A 422 -5.99 -1.17 26.13
N ILE A 423 -4.79 -0.88 25.60
CA ILE A 423 -3.86 -1.94 25.17
C ILE A 423 -3.56 -2.88 26.36
N ASN A 424 -3.29 -2.32 27.54
CA ASN A 424 -3.04 -3.13 28.74
C ASN A 424 -4.26 -3.97 29.13
N SER A 425 -5.49 -3.45 28.99
CA SER A 425 -6.72 -4.22 29.25
C SER A 425 -6.92 -5.39 28.29
N GLN A 426 -6.53 -5.22 27.02
CA GLN A 426 -6.55 -6.28 26.00
C GLN A 426 -5.45 -7.31 26.29
N PHE A 427 -4.29 -6.86 26.76
CA PHE A 427 -3.16 -7.71 27.15
C PHE A 427 -3.47 -8.62 28.33
N THR A 428 -4.40 -8.25 29.21
CA THR A 428 -4.85 -9.06 30.35
C THR A 428 -6.00 -10.03 30.03
N LYS A 429 -6.48 -10.09 28.78
CA LYS A 429 -7.56 -11.02 28.41
C LYS A 429 -7.06 -12.47 28.36
N ASP A 430 -7.97 -13.42 28.63
CA ASP A 430 -7.66 -14.85 28.54
C ASP A 430 -7.46 -15.32 27.10
N ASP A 431 -8.03 -14.61 26.12
CA ASP A 431 -7.90 -14.97 24.71
C ASP A 431 -6.50 -14.65 24.15
N PHE A 432 -5.85 -15.70 23.64
CA PHE A 432 -4.53 -15.65 23.04
C PHE A 432 -4.44 -14.63 21.90
N VAL A 433 -5.40 -14.64 20.96
CA VAL A 433 -5.34 -13.77 19.78
C VAL A 433 -5.41 -12.30 20.18
N HIS A 434 -6.31 -11.94 21.10
CA HIS A 434 -6.41 -10.57 21.59
C HIS A 434 -5.15 -10.10 22.34
N ARG A 435 -4.51 -10.97 23.14
CA ARG A 435 -3.25 -10.63 23.81
C ARG A 435 -2.14 -10.35 22.82
N THR A 436 -1.98 -11.18 21.79
CA THR A 436 -0.97 -10.97 20.75
C THR A 436 -1.27 -9.73 19.91
N LYS A 437 -2.53 -9.46 19.55
CA LYS A 437 -2.92 -8.20 18.88
C LYS A 437 -2.55 -6.98 19.71
N ALA A 438 -2.79 -7.02 21.02
CA ALA A 438 -2.40 -5.96 21.94
C ALA A 438 -0.87 -5.81 22.01
N ALA A 439 -0.13 -6.91 22.01
CA ALA A 439 1.33 -6.91 21.96
C ALA A 439 1.88 -6.30 20.66
N ILE A 440 1.29 -6.64 19.50
CA ILE A 440 1.60 -6.03 18.20
C ILE A 440 1.37 -4.52 18.27
N ALA A 441 0.18 -4.09 18.71
CA ALA A 441 -0.16 -2.67 18.84
C ALA A 441 0.82 -1.92 19.74
N LYS A 442 1.23 -2.55 20.86
CA LYS A 442 2.20 -1.98 21.81
C LYS A 442 3.56 -1.76 21.16
N ILE A 443 4.08 -2.75 20.42
CA ILE A 443 5.39 -2.64 19.75
C ILE A 443 5.34 -1.64 18.60
N VAL A 444 4.26 -1.64 17.82
CA VAL A 444 4.12 -0.75 16.67
C VAL A 444 3.94 0.70 17.11
N LEU A 445 3.06 0.97 18.08
CA LEU A 445 2.59 2.33 18.35
C LEU A 445 3.29 3.06 19.49
N VAL A 446 4.02 2.36 20.38
CA VAL A 446 4.65 3.00 21.54
C VAL A 446 6.05 3.50 21.22
N LYS A 447 6.26 4.83 21.27
CA LYS A 447 7.49 5.48 20.76
C LYS A 447 8.73 5.35 21.66
N GLU A 448 8.56 5.24 22.98
CA GLU A 448 9.71 5.22 23.90
C GLU A 448 10.39 3.85 23.92
N ARG A 449 11.53 3.73 23.21
CA ARG A 449 12.36 2.50 23.18
C ARG A 449 12.87 2.05 24.56
N ILE A 450 13.06 2.99 25.49
CA ILE A 450 13.40 2.70 26.90
C ILE A 450 12.24 2.00 27.62
N ARG A 451 10.99 2.27 27.22
CA ARG A 451 9.85 1.50 27.70
C ARG A 451 9.84 0.11 27.07
N LEU A 452 10.14 -0.03 25.76
CA LEU A 452 10.22 -1.31 25.02
C LEU A 452 11.08 -2.37 25.72
N ALA A 453 12.23 -1.98 26.30
CA ALA A 453 13.10 -2.86 27.11
C ALA A 453 12.41 -3.46 28.35
N LYS A 454 11.34 -2.84 28.86
CA LYS A 454 10.55 -3.28 30.01
C LYS A 454 9.18 -3.83 29.63
N VAL A 455 8.88 -4.04 28.34
CA VAL A 455 7.52 -4.39 27.89
C VAL A 455 7.33 -5.89 27.82
N PRO A 456 6.40 -6.46 28.61
CA PRO A 456 6.00 -7.87 28.50
C PRO A 456 5.53 -8.27 27.10
N ALA A 457 5.12 -7.30 26.27
CA ALA A 457 4.68 -7.49 24.89
C ALA A 457 5.75 -8.11 23.98
N LEU A 458 7.03 -7.77 24.16
CA LEU A 458 8.09 -8.37 23.34
C LEU A 458 8.22 -9.87 23.66
N THR A 459 8.21 -10.21 24.95
CA THR A 459 8.20 -11.59 25.42
C THR A 459 6.94 -12.31 24.91
N GLU A 460 5.77 -11.70 25.05
CA GLU A 460 4.49 -12.24 24.54
C GLU A 460 4.54 -12.50 23.03
N LEU A 461 5.16 -11.65 22.21
CA LEU A 461 5.28 -11.91 20.78
C LEU A 461 6.17 -13.12 20.47
N PHE A 462 7.28 -13.30 21.19
CA PHE A 462 8.11 -14.49 21.02
C PHE A 462 7.41 -15.75 21.53
N ASP A 463 6.70 -15.65 22.65
CA ASP A 463 5.95 -16.76 23.23
C ASP A 463 4.77 -17.14 22.31
N ALA A 464 4.08 -16.14 21.73
CA ALA A 464 3.06 -16.34 20.73
C ALA A 464 3.61 -16.99 19.45
N LEU A 465 4.78 -16.54 18.97
CA LEU A 465 5.44 -17.16 17.83
C LEU A 465 5.83 -18.62 18.13
N SER A 466 6.34 -18.90 19.33
CA SER A 466 6.64 -20.26 19.79
C SER A 466 5.40 -21.13 19.86
N HIS A 467 4.30 -20.60 20.39
CA HIS A 467 3.04 -21.32 20.47
C HIS A 467 2.47 -21.64 19.09
N VAL A 468 2.43 -20.66 18.19
CA VAL A 468 1.96 -20.83 16.81
C VAL A 468 2.78 -21.88 16.06
N MET A 469 4.11 -21.90 16.27
CA MET A 469 5.03 -22.81 15.58
C MET A 469 5.26 -24.14 16.32
N SER A 470 4.57 -24.38 17.45
CA SER A 470 4.79 -25.57 18.28
C SER A 470 4.38 -26.89 17.61
N SER A 471 3.41 -26.84 16.69
CA SER A 471 2.99 -27.98 15.89
C SER A 471 2.55 -27.52 14.48
N PRO A 472 2.64 -28.39 13.47
CA PRO A 472 2.12 -28.10 12.12
C PRO A 472 0.61 -27.80 12.12
N GLU A 473 -0.16 -28.45 12.99
CA GLU A 473 -1.60 -28.22 13.16
C GLU A 473 -1.87 -26.81 13.68
N ASN A 474 -1.16 -26.39 14.75
CA ASN A 474 -1.25 -25.04 15.29
C ASN A 474 -0.84 -23.99 14.26
N PHE A 475 0.20 -24.25 13.46
CA PHE A 475 0.60 -23.32 12.42
C PHE A 475 -0.49 -23.16 11.33
N LYS A 476 -1.14 -24.25 10.95
CA LYS A 476 -2.21 -24.23 9.95
C LYS A 476 -3.49 -23.56 10.45
N GLU A 477 -3.87 -23.80 11.71
CA GLU A 477 -5.10 -23.23 12.29
C GLU A 477 -4.90 -21.79 12.77
N ILE A 478 -3.79 -21.52 13.45
CA ILE A 478 -3.53 -20.25 14.14
C ILE A 478 -2.56 -19.39 13.33
N GLY A 479 -1.45 -19.95 12.85
CA GLY A 479 -0.41 -19.18 12.14
C GLY A 479 -0.89 -18.59 10.82
N LYS A 480 -1.64 -19.38 10.03
CA LYS A 480 -2.21 -18.99 8.74
C LYS A 480 -3.52 -18.22 8.85
N MET A 481 -4.12 -18.09 10.06
CA MET A 481 -5.33 -17.30 10.23
C MET A 481 -5.08 -15.85 9.83
N THR A 482 -6.09 -15.14 9.34
CA THR A 482 -6.06 -13.69 9.19
C THR A 482 -6.92 -13.06 10.27
N THR A 483 -6.46 -11.95 10.83
CA THR A 483 -7.19 -11.27 11.92
C THR A 483 -8.27 -10.32 11.43
N TYR A 484 -8.25 -10.01 10.12
CA TYR A 484 -9.24 -9.23 9.40
C TYR A 484 -9.30 -9.67 7.92
N GLU A 485 -10.33 -9.23 7.19
CA GLU A 485 -10.58 -9.61 5.80
C GLU A 485 -9.43 -9.19 4.87
N ASN A 486 -8.94 -10.11 4.03
CA ASN A 486 -7.78 -9.91 3.13
C ASN A 486 -6.49 -9.44 3.83
N GLY A 487 -6.38 -9.63 5.15
CA GLY A 487 -5.21 -9.28 5.94
C GLY A 487 -4.04 -10.26 5.76
N PRO A 488 -2.84 -9.87 6.20
CA PRO A 488 -1.70 -10.78 6.32
C PRO A 488 -1.98 -11.91 7.33
N SER A 489 -1.30 -13.03 7.17
CA SER A 489 -1.35 -14.13 8.14
C SER A 489 -0.92 -13.66 9.53
N PHE A 490 -1.47 -14.25 10.58
CA PHE A 490 -1.20 -13.86 11.95
C PHE A 490 0.28 -13.96 12.31
N VAL A 491 0.96 -15.01 11.82
CA VAL A 491 2.41 -15.14 11.99
C VAL A 491 3.18 -14.02 11.27
N SER A 492 2.73 -13.61 10.08
CA SER A 492 3.34 -12.48 9.37
C SER A 492 3.11 -11.15 10.09
N GLN A 493 2.00 -10.98 10.81
CA GLN A 493 1.77 -9.79 11.62
C GLN A 493 2.75 -9.71 12.80
N ILE A 494 3.01 -10.84 13.46
CA ILE A 494 4.00 -10.93 14.55
C ILE A 494 5.40 -10.57 14.01
N ILE A 495 5.83 -11.19 12.90
CA ILE A 495 7.12 -10.88 12.27
C ILE A 495 7.19 -9.42 11.80
N GLY A 496 6.11 -8.90 11.21
CA GLY A 496 6.01 -7.51 10.79
C GLY A 496 6.18 -6.53 11.96
N ALA A 497 5.56 -6.82 13.11
CA ALA A 497 5.71 -6.02 14.33
C ALA A 497 7.15 -6.06 14.86
N LEU A 498 7.75 -7.25 14.95
CA LEU A 498 9.14 -7.42 15.39
C LEU A 498 10.13 -6.70 14.46
N SER A 499 9.83 -6.63 13.16
CA SER A 499 10.68 -5.94 12.18
C SER A 499 10.89 -4.46 12.54
N ILE A 500 9.92 -3.79 13.19
CA ILE A 500 10.02 -2.37 13.58
C ILE A 500 11.18 -2.11 14.53
N LEU A 501 11.56 -3.10 15.33
CA LEU A 501 12.60 -2.96 16.35
C LEU A 501 14.00 -2.77 15.76
N ILE A 502 14.22 -3.19 14.53
CA ILE A 502 15.53 -3.10 13.88
C ILE A 502 15.81 -1.63 13.55
N SER A 503 16.80 -1.05 14.23
CA SER A 503 17.23 0.33 13.97
C SER A 503 17.76 0.44 12.54
N GLY A 504 17.40 1.51 11.83
CA GLY A 504 17.89 1.61 10.45
C GLY A 504 19.38 1.93 10.34
N GLN A 505 20.05 2.38 11.41
CA GLN A 505 21.51 2.36 11.49
C GLN A 505 22.07 0.94 11.43
N LYS A 506 21.45 -0.02 12.14
CA LYS A 506 21.86 -1.42 12.04
C LYS A 506 21.56 -2.01 10.66
N ILE A 507 20.43 -1.64 10.05
CA ILE A 507 20.15 -2.02 8.65
C ILE A 507 21.26 -1.49 7.74
N LYS A 508 21.71 -0.24 7.94
CA LYS A 508 22.82 0.37 7.20
C LYS A 508 24.09 -0.47 7.32
N GLU A 509 24.45 -0.87 8.55
CA GLU A 509 25.62 -1.70 8.85
C GLU A 509 25.54 -3.11 8.24
N LEU A 510 24.41 -3.80 8.41
CA LEU A 510 24.19 -5.14 7.85
C LEU A 510 24.19 -5.09 6.31
N CYS A 511 23.65 -4.02 5.72
CA CYS A 511 23.65 -3.85 4.28
C CYS A 511 25.05 -3.61 3.71
N LEU A 512 25.88 -2.84 4.42
CA LEU A 512 27.28 -2.57 4.05
C LEU A 512 28.11 -3.85 3.97
N ASN A 513 27.95 -4.75 4.95
CA ASN A 513 28.86 -5.88 5.14
C ASN A 513 28.38 -7.17 4.45
N ASP A 514 27.06 -7.37 4.30
CA ASP A 514 26.51 -8.70 3.98
C ASP A 514 25.46 -8.71 2.84
N MET A 515 25.05 -7.59 2.23
CA MET A 515 23.82 -7.59 1.40
C MET A 515 23.98 -7.21 -0.07
N TRP A 516 25.14 -7.47 -0.65
CA TRP A 516 25.36 -7.19 -2.07
C TRP A 516 24.60 -8.19 -2.95
N TYR A 517 24.13 -7.77 -4.12
CA TYR A 517 23.53 -8.63 -5.14
C TYR A 517 24.45 -8.55 -6.36
N PHE A 518 24.96 -9.69 -6.79
CA PHE A 518 25.78 -9.75 -8.00
C PHE A 518 25.24 -10.85 -8.92
N PRO A 519 25.03 -10.59 -10.22
CA PRO A 519 24.68 -11.66 -11.14
C PRO A 519 25.84 -12.65 -11.26
N PRO A 520 25.54 -13.97 -11.28
CA PRO A 520 26.55 -15.02 -11.40
C PRO A 520 27.32 -14.82 -12.71
N LYS A 521 28.65 -14.87 -12.63
CA LYS A 521 29.50 -14.88 -13.82
C LYS A 521 29.79 -16.33 -14.19
N PRO A 522 29.77 -16.69 -15.48
CA PRO A 522 30.29 -17.97 -15.91
C PRO A 522 31.78 -18.05 -15.54
N GLY A 523 32.18 -19.17 -14.94
CA GLY A 523 33.57 -19.43 -14.60
C GLY A 523 34.47 -19.40 -15.83
N THR A 524 35.62 -18.72 -15.73
CA THR A 524 36.58 -18.57 -16.84
C THR A 524 37.78 -19.51 -16.72
N GLY A 525 37.82 -20.35 -15.68
CA GLY A 525 38.91 -21.28 -15.41
C GLY A 525 38.82 -22.61 -16.17
N GLN A 526 39.75 -23.51 -15.87
CA GLN A 526 39.79 -24.88 -16.41
C GLN A 526 39.12 -25.87 -15.46
N CYS A 527 38.45 -26.89 -16.02
CA CYS A 527 37.78 -27.93 -15.25
C CYS A 527 38.79 -28.95 -14.71
N LEU A 528 38.92 -29.04 -13.39
CA LEU A 528 39.86 -29.94 -12.72
C LEU A 528 39.40 -31.41 -12.69
N LEU A 529 38.11 -31.68 -12.97
CA LEU A 529 37.57 -33.05 -13.05
C LEU A 529 37.70 -33.66 -14.45
N GLU A 530 37.73 -32.83 -15.51
CA GLU A 530 37.87 -33.30 -16.90
C GLU A 530 39.33 -33.47 -17.33
N ALA A 531 40.26 -32.75 -16.68
CA ALA A 531 41.70 -32.84 -16.92
C ALA A 531 42.46 -32.96 -15.58
N PRO A 532 42.34 -34.09 -14.85
CA PRO A 532 43.07 -34.29 -13.61
C PRO A 532 44.58 -34.27 -13.86
N PRO A 533 45.39 -33.72 -12.94
CA PRO A 533 46.84 -33.69 -13.08
C PRO A 533 47.41 -35.12 -13.19
N PRO A 534 48.36 -35.36 -14.11
CA PRO A 534 48.89 -36.70 -14.35
C PRO A 534 49.70 -37.21 -13.15
N GLY A 535 49.30 -38.35 -12.59
CA GLY A 535 50.03 -39.04 -11.52
C GLY A 535 49.38 -38.99 -10.13
N GLU A 536 48.20 -38.39 -9.97
CA GLU A 536 47.47 -38.37 -8.70
C GLU A 536 46.49 -39.56 -8.55
N GLU A 537 46.34 -40.06 -7.32
CA GLU A 537 45.30 -41.06 -7.00
C GLU A 537 43.91 -40.45 -7.17
N LEU A 538 43.00 -41.16 -7.85
CA LEU A 538 41.66 -40.70 -8.18
C LEU A 538 40.60 -41.37 -7.30
N LEU A 539 39.63 -40.59 -6.85
CA LEU A 539 38.43 -41.06 -6.18
C LEU A 539 37.25 -41.09 -7.16
N ARG A 540 36.49 -42.19 -7.18
CA ARG A 540 35.28 -42.33 -7.99
C ARG A 540 34.03 -42.20 -7.13
N PHE A 541 33.13 -41.31 -7.51
CA PHE A 541 31.82 -41.15 -6.88
C PHE A 541 30.77 -41.83 -7.76
N ILE A 542 30.05 -42.79 -7.19
CA ILE A 542 29.02 -43.57 -7.89
C ILE A 542 27.65 -43.37 -7.23
N ASP A 543 26.58 -43.48 -8.02
CA ASP A 543 25.21 -43.45 -7.50
C ASP A 543 24.76 -44.84 -7.01
N ASP A 544 23.51 -44.93 -6.52
CA ASP A 544 22.91 -46.18 -6.05
C ASP A 544 22.68 -47.23 -7.16
N ALA A 545 22.85 -46.85 -8.43
CA ALA A 545 22.77 -47.71 -9.60
C ALA A 545 24.16 -48.05 -10.18
N ASP A 546 25.24 -47.83 -9.40
CA ASP A 546 26.65 -47.99 -9.79
C ASP A 546 27.07 -47.12 -11.00
N SER A 547 26.34 -46.04 -11.30
CA SER A 547 26.68 -45.10 -12.37
C SER A 547 27.64 -44.02 -11.87
N GLU A 548 28.65 -43.68 -12.67
CA GLU A 548 29.68 -42.70 -12.31
C GLU A 548 29.13 -41.26 -12.33
N ILE A 549 29.17 -40.60 -11.18
CA ILE A 549 28.74 -39.21 -11.00
C ILE A 549 29.91 -38.25 -11.31
N ALA A 550 31.07 -38.50 -10.68
CA ALA A 550 32.26 -37.67 -10.81
C ALA A 550 33.54 -38.45 -10.44
N VAL A 551 34.67 -38.03 -11.01
CA VAL A 551 36.01 -38.52 -10.66
C VAL A 551 36.89 -37.34 -10.30
N ALA A 552 37.45 -37.34 -9.09
CA ALA A 552 38.24 -36.22 -8.57
C ALA A 552 39.58 -36.69 -7.99
N PRO A 553 40.63 -35.85 -8.00
CA PRO A 553 41.88 -36.17 -7.33
C PRO A 553 41.67 -36.33 -5.82
N MET A 554 42.05 -37.49 -5.29
CA MET A 554 41.82 -37.87 -3.89
C MET A 554 42.51 -36.90 -2.93
N LYS A 555 43.71 -36.41 -3.30
CA LYS A 555 44.46 -35.44 -2.50
C LYS A 555 43.65 -34.16 -2.27
N THR A 556 43.09 -33.57 -3.32
CA THR A 556 42.29 -32.34 -3.26
C THR A 556 41.01 -32.54 -2.46
N VAL A 557 40.35 -33.70 -2.61
CA VAL A 557 39.13 -34.02 -1.85
C VAL A 557 39.43 -34.15 -0.36
N CYS A 558 40.54 -34.79 0.02
CA CYS A 558 40.93 -34.94 1.43
C CYS A 558 41.43 -33.62 2.04
N GLU A 559 42.14 -32.77 1.28
CA GLU A 559 42.61 -31.48 1.78
C GLU A 559 41.46 -30.52 2.11
N ASN A 560 40.34 -30.60 1.38
CA ASN A 560 39.23 -29.66 1.49
C ASN A 560 37.98 -30.21 2.23
N SER A 561 38.06 -31.45 2.73
CA SER A 561 36.97 -32.10 3.49
C SER A 561 37.54 -32.91 4.65
N HIS A 562 37.19 -32.51 5.87
CA HIS A 562 37.60 -33.27 7.06
C HIS A 562 36.94 -34.66 7.13
N TYR A 563 35.77 -34.83 6.51
CA TYR A 563 35.12 -36.13 6.41
C TYR A 563 35.94 -37.10 5.55
N PHE A 564 36.29 -36.69 4.33
CA PHE A 564 37.08 -37.52 3.42
C PHE A 564 38.53 -37.68 3.90
N GLU A 565 39.11 -36.65 4.52
CA GLU A 565 40.39 -36.74 5.24
C GLU A 565 40.32 -37.86 6.29
N GLY A 566 39.33 -37.82 7.18
CA GLY A 566 39.17 -38.83 8.23
C GLY A 566 39.04 -40.24 7.65
N MET A 567 38.22 -40.40 6.61
CA MET A 567 37.93 -41.70 5.98
C MET A 567 39.14 -42.31 5.25
N TYR A 568 39.93 -41.50 4.52
CA TYR A 568 41.02 -42.02 3.70
C TYR A 568 42.42 -41.84 4.30
N SER A 569 42.58 -41.03 5.35
CA SER A 569 43.87 -40.84 6.05
C SER A 569 44.01 -41.68 7.32
N SER A 570 42.91 -42.09 7.95
CA SER A 570 42.94 -42.92 9.18
C SER A 570 42.92 -44.43 8.86
N ASP A 571 43.11 -45.30 9.86
CA ASP A 571 43.12 -46.77 9.71
C ASP A 571 41.72 -47.38 9.44
N PHE A 572 40.88 -46.68 8.69
CA PHE A 572 39.59 -47.18 8.23
C PHE A 572 39.74 -48.16 7.07
N VAL A 573 38.69 -48.96 6.85
CA VAL A 573 38.65 -50.06 5.87
C VAL A 573 39.01 -49.57 4.47
N GLU A 574 38.56 -48.36 4.14
CA GLU A 574 38.78 -47.68 2.87
C GLU A 574 40.26 -47.44 2.57
N LYS A 575 41.07 -47.15 3.60
CA LYS A 575 42.52 -47.01 3.48
C LYS A 575 43.22 -48.37 3.49
N THR A 576 42.82 -49.28 4.39
CA THR A 576 43.49 -50.59 4.54
C THR A 576 43.23 -51.55 3.39
N GLU A 577 42.07 -51.45 2.74
CA GLU A 577 41.66 -52.29 1.60
C GLU A 577 41.80 -51.56 0.25
N ALA A 578 42.33 -50.34 0.25
CA ALA A 578 42.51 -49.50 -0.94
C ALA A 578 41.23 -49.31 -1.77
N VAL A 579 40.08 -49.18 -1.10
CA VAL A 579 38.80 -48.83 -1.74
C VAL A 579 38.86 -47.36 -2.15
N ARG A 580 38.57 -47.08 -3.42
CA ARG A 580 38.62 -45.72 -4.03
C ARG A 580 37.29 -45.32 -4.67
N THR A 581 36.22 -46.00 -4.27
CA THR A 581 34.85 -45.78 -4.71
C THR A 581 34.01 -45.34 -3.54
N PHE A 582 33.34 -44.20 -3.66
CA PHE A 582 32.39 -43.69 -2.67
C PHE A 582 30.98 -43.72 -3.27
N GLN A 583 30.06 -44.41 -2.59
CA GLN A 583 28.67 -44.48 -3.01
C GLN A 583 27.86 -43.34 -2.40
N VAL A 584 27.22 -42.56 -3.25
CA VAL A 584 26.36 -41.42 -2.87
C VAL A 584 24.94 -41.92 -2.72
N GLN A 585 24.34 -41.72 -1.56
CA GLN A 585 22.95 -42.09 -1.31
C GLN A 585 22.02 -41.10 -2.03
N SER A 586 21.13 -41.60 -2.88
CA SER A 586 20.19 -40.76 -3.65
C SER A 586 19.19 -39.97 -2.79
N GLU A 587 18.98 -40.36 -1.53
CA GLU A 587 18.13 -39.65 -0.58
C GLU A 587 18.70 -38.27 -0.17
N SER A 588 20.01 -38.03 -0.32
CA SER A 588 20.63 -36.77 0.15
C SER A 588 20.61 -35.63 -0.88
N CYS A 589 20.76 -35.93 -2.18
CA CYS A 589 20.82 -34.91 -3.24
C CYS A 589 20.73 -35.53 -4.64
N SER A 590 20.43 -34.70 -5.64
CA SER A 590 20.50 -35.12 -7.05
C SER A 590 21.96 -35.40 -7.47
N PRO A 591 22.21 -36.33 -8.43
CA PRO A 591 23.55 -36.58 -8.95
C PRO A 591 24.20 -35.35 -9.58
N GLU A 592 23.39 -34.47 -10.18
CA GLU A 592 23.85 -33.21 -10.78
C GLU A 592 24.36 -32.22 -9.72
N ASP A 593 23.61 -32.04 -8.63
CA ASP A 593 24.01 -31.15 -7.54
C ASP A 593 25.23 -31.70 -6.79
N PHE A 594 25.31 -33.03 -6.62
CA PHE A 594 26.49 -33.68 -6.04
C PHE A 594 27.73 -33.50 -6.95
N ARG A 595 27.57 -33.59 -8.27
CA ARG A 595 28.66 -33.31 -9.20
C ARG A 595 29.15 -31.87 -9.08
N ILE A 596 28.25 -30.90 -8.98
CA ILE A 596 28.61 -29.48 -8.74
C ILE A 596 29.36 -29.34 -7.40
N PHE A 597 28.90 -30.03 -6.35
CA PHE A 597 29.58 -30.06 -5.06
C PHE A 597 31.03 -30.55 -5.17
N ILE A 598 31.27 -31.64 -5.89
CA ILE A 598 32.64 -32.16 -6.13
C ILE A 598 33.48 -31.19 -6.96
N HIS A 599 32.89 -30.50 -7.94
CA HIS A 599 33.59 -29.43 -8.67
C HIS A 599 34.02 -28.29 -7.72
N LEU A 600 33.13 -27.84 -6.83
CA LEU A 600 33.42 -26.79 -5.84
C LEU A 600 34.47 -27.24 -4.81
N LEU A 601 34.36 -28.48 -4.32
CA LEU A 601 35.31 -29.10 -3.39
C LEU A 601 36.70 -29.23 -4.01
N SER A 602 36.77 -29.54 -5.31
CA SER A 602 38.02 -29.61 -6.06
C SER A 602 38.56 -28.22 -6.42
N THR A 603 37.97 -27.15 -5.91
CA THR A 603 38.31 -25.74 -6.16
C THR A 603 38.14 -25.27 -7.61
N CYS A 604 37.31 -25.95 -8.40
CA CYS A 604 37.11 -25.62 -9.80
C CYS A 604 36.51 -24.22 -9.99
N THR A 605 37.02 -23.47 -10.96
CA THR A 605 36.58 -22.10 -11.32
C THR A 605 36.03 -22.01 -12.74
N ALA A 606 35.74 -23.16 -13.37
CA ALA A 606 35.13 -23.24 -14.70
C ALA A 606 33.59 -23.16 -14.62
N THR A 607 32.92 -23.09 -15.77
CA THR A 607 31.45 -23.02 -15.88
C THR A 607 30.73 -24.21 -15.22
N CYS A 608 31.38 -25.36 -15.06
CA CYS A 608 30.85 -26.54 -14.37
C CYS A 608 30.61 -26.35 -12.86
N SER A 609 31.15 -25.28 -12.27
CA SER A 609 30.92 -24.89 -10.87
C SER A 609 29.80 -23.85 -10.69
N THR A 610 29.10 -23.48 -11.78
CA THR A 610 28.09 -22.42 -11.74
C THR A 610 26.83 -22.90 -11.03
N VAL A 611 26.48 -22.23 -9.94
CA VAL A 611 25.22 -22.45 -9.21
C VAL A 611 24.11 -21.62 -9.86
N SER A 612 22.99 -22.26 -10.18
CA SER A 612 21.94 -21.68 -11.03
C SER A 612 20.63 -21.34 -10.30
N SER A 613 20.42 -21.86 -9.09
CA SER A 613 19.19 -21.64 -8.32
C SER A 613 19.41 -21.57 -6.81
N ALA A 614 18.40 -21.10 -6.08
CA ALA A 614 18.39 -21.09 -4.61
C ALA A 614 18.33 -22.50 -4.01
N GLU A 615 17.64 -23.43 -4.66
CA GLU A 615 17.57 -24.84 -4.27
C GLU A 615 18.96 -25.47 -4.31
N GLN A 616 19.73 -25.20 -5.37
CA GLN A 616 21.11 -25.66 -5.47
C GLN A 616 21.99 -25.05 -4.37
N CYS A 617 21.85 -23.76 -4.06
CA CYS A 617 22.54 -23.17 -2.92
C CYS A 617 22.21 -23.89 -1.60
N ALA A 618 20.93 -24.21 -1.36
CA ALA A 618 20.49 -24.91 -0.16
C ALA A 618 21.10 -26.32 -0.07
N THR A 619 21.05 -27.10 -1.17
CA THR A 619 21.63 -28.44 -1.25
C THR A 619 23.14 -28.42 -1.03
N LEU A 620 23.86 -27.51 -1.69
CA LEU A 620 25.32 -27.43 -1.57
C LEU A 620 25.77 -27.00 -0.16
N LEU A 621 25.00 -26.12 0.50
CA LEU A 621 25.25 -25.77 1.90
C LEU A 621 25.02 -26.95 2.84
N ALA A 622 23.94 -27.72 2.64
CA ALA A 622 23.67 -28.94 3.42
C ALA A 622 24.78 -29.98 3.23
N LEU A 623 25.23 -30.22 1.99
CA LEU A 623 26.34 -31.12 1.69
C LEU A 623 27.65 -30.62 2.31
N SER A 624 27.90 -29.31 2.32
CA SER A 624 29.11 -28.75 2.92
C SER A 624 29.18 -28.97 4.44
N ASP A 625 28.04 -28.95 5.13
CA ASP A 625 27.96 -29.24 6.56
C ASP A 625 28.05 -30.76 6.82
N GLN A 626 27.36 -31.58 6.02
CA GLN A 626 27.40 -33.04 6.10
C GLN A 626 28.81 -33.63 5.91
N PHE A 627 29.56 -33.13 4.92
CA PHE A 627 30.91 -33.59 4.60
C PHE A 627 32.02 -32.73 5.23
N LEU A 628 31.66 -31.77 6.10
CA LEU A 628 32.59 -30.91 6.84
C LEU A 628 33.60 -30.19 5.91
N CYS A 629 33.06 -29.49 4.91
CA CYS A 629 33.78 -28.76 3.87
C CYS A 629 33.59 -27.23 4.03
N PRO A 630 34.29 -26.58 4.98
CA PRO A 630 34.08 -25.17 5.29
C PRO A 630 34.33 -24.24 4.08
N ASP A 631 35.32 -24.55 3.25
CA ASP A 631 35.68 -23.76 2.06
C ASP A 631 34.54 -23.67 1.03
N VAL A 632 33.73 -24.73 0.90
CA VAL A 632 32.56 -24.72 0.00
C VAL A 632 31.50 -23.77 0.57
N SER A 633 31.24 -23.85 1.87
CA SER A 633 30.29 -22.96 2.55
C SER A 633 30.73 -21.49 2.48
N GLU A 634 32.03 -21.21 2.63
CA GLU A 634 32.61 -19.88 2.51
C GLU A 634 32.46 -19.33 1.09
N ARG A 635 32.74 -20.13 0.06
CA ARG A 635 32.56 -19.73 -1.35
C ARG A 635 31.11 -19.39 -1.70
N LEU A 636 30.15 -20.16 -1.17
CA LEU A 636 28.73 -19.91 -1.39
C LEU A 636 28.25 -18.64 -0.69
N CYS A 637 28.74 -18.39 0.53
CA CYS A 637 28.35 -17.27 1.39
C CYS A 637 29.19 -15.99 1.21
N ASN A 638 30.29 -16.07 0.44
CA ASN A 638 31.20 -14.96 0.16
C ASN A 638 30.44 -13.72 -0.38
N ILE A 639 31.07 -12.55 -0.30
CA ILE A 639 30.59 -11.25 -0.81
C ILE A 639 30.15 -11.36 -2.29
N TYR A 640 30.84 -12.20 -3.08
CA TYR A 640 30.52 -12.48 -4.48
C TYR A 640 29.88 -13.85 -4.73
N GLY A 641 29.51 -14.55 -3.66
CA GLY A 641 28.96 -15.90 -3.72
C GLY A 641 27.55 -15.95 -4.32
N PRO A 642 27.15 -17.10 -4.91
CA PRO A 642 25.83 -17.26 -5.54
C PRO A 642 24.66 -17.08 -4.58
N LEU A 643 24.83 -17.35 -3.29
CA LEU A 643 23.78 -17.14 -2.29
C LEU A 643 23.30 -15.69 -2.25
N ARG A 644 24.20 -14.74 -2.48
CA ARG A 644 23.91 -13.30 -2.48
C ARG A 644 22.95 -12.91 -3.61
N THR A 645 22.99 -13.64 -4.73
CA THR A 645 22.07 -13.52 -5.86
C THR A 645 20.70 -14.13 -5.55
N TYR A 646 20.69 -15.33 -4.99
CA TYR A 646 19.49 -16.16 -4.92
C TYR A 646 18.71 -16.03 -3.60
N LEU A 647 19.28 -15.45 -2.56
CA LEU A 647 18.59 -15.19 -1.29
C LEU A 647 17.63 -14.00 -1.40
N ASN A 648 16.34 -14.30 -1.49
CA ASN A 648 15.24 -13.34 -1.53
C ASN A 648 14.01 -13.92 -0.79
N GLY A 649 12.95 -13.13 -0.63
CA GLY A 649 11.73 -13.59 0.05
C GLY A 649 11.14 -14.88 -0.55
N PRO A 650 10.95 -14.99 -1.87
CA PRO A 650 10.43 -16.21 -2.49
C PRO A 650 11.26 -17.47 -2.22
N SER A 651 12.59 -17.37 -2.20
CA SER A 651 13.49 -18.52 -1.95
C SER A 651 13.74 -18.80 -0.47
N LEU A 652 13.20 -17.99 0.43
CA LEU A 652 13.51 -18.09 1.85
C LEU A 652 13.06 -19.42 2.48
N HIS A 653 11.98 -20.01 1.97
CA HIS A 653 11.45 -21.28 2.47
C HIS A 653 12.41 -22.46 2.24
N THR A 654 13.29 -22.41 1.24
CA THR A 654 14.31 -23.44 1.02
C THR A 654 15.60 -23.16 1.79
N LEU A 655 15.96 -21.88 1.96
CA LEU A 655 17.24 -21.48 2.56
C LEU A 655 17.20 -21.36 4.09
N LEU A 656 16.05 -21.02 4.69
CA LEU A 656 15.91 -20.86 6.14
C LEU A 656 16.16 -22.16 6.92
N PRO A 657 15.60 -23.34 6.53
CA PRO A 657 15.87 -24.59 7.24
C PRO A 657 17.36 -24.94 7.25
N VAL A 658 18.02 -24.78 6.10
CA VAL A 658 19.46 -25.06 5.95
C VAL A 658 20.29 -24.10 6.79
N ALA A 659 20.02 -22.79 6.73
CA ALA A 659 20.76 -21.80 7.52
C ALA A 659 20.66 -22.01 9.03
N LEU A 660 19.56 -22.61 9.52
CA LEU A 660 19.39 -22.97 10.93
C LEU A 660 20.10 -24.26 11.33
N ALA A 661 20.32 -25.17 10.38
CA ALA A 661 21.01 -26.43 10.59
C ALA A 661 22.53 -26.29 10.45
N THR A 662 23.00 -25.45 9.52
CA THR A 662 24.42 -25.28 9.23
C THR A 662 25.10 -24.33 10.21
N SER A 663 26.27 -24.73 10.71
CA SER A 663 27.09 -23.89 11.61
C SER A 663 28.25 -23.15 10.92
N GLY A 664 28.41 -23.37 9.60
CA GLY A 664 29.62 -23.03 8.86
C GLY A 664 29.90 -21.54 8.60
N HIS A 665 28.90 -20.64 8.64
CA HIS A 665 29.13 -19.22 8.33
C HIS A 665 28.45 -18.26 9.33
N PRO A 666 29.22 -17.41 10.05
CA PRO A 666 28.70 -16.62 11.16
C PRO A 666 27.66 -15.56 10.76
N THR A 667 27.66 -15.09 9.51
CA THR A 667 26.73 -14.04 9.03
C THR A 667 25.57 -14.55 8.16
N LEU A 668 25.54 -15.85 7.84
CA LEU A 668 24.51 -16.44 7.00
C LEU A 668 23.13 -16.30 7.64
N LEU A 669 23.01 -16.71 8.90
CA LEU A 669 21.75 -16.66 9.63
C LEU A 669 21.25 -15.23 9.81
N ASP A 670 22.15 -14.27 10.12
CA ASP A 670 21.80 -12.86 10.24
C ASP A 670 21.26 -12.29 8.90
N THR A 671 21.83 -12.71 7.77
CA THR A 671 21.36 -12.31 6.43
C THR A 671 19.97 -12.90 6.13
N VAL A 672 19.75 -14.18 6.45
CA VAL A 672 18.47 -14.88 6.24
C VAL A 672 17.37 -14.29 7.13
N LEU A 673 17.67 -14.02 8.41
CA LEU A 673 16.73 -13.37 9.33
C LEU A 673 16.40 -11.94 8.88
N LEU A 674 17.37 -11.20 8.35
CA LEU A 674 17.12 -9.89 7.76
C LEU A 674 16.22 -9.99 6.51
N THR A 675 16.43 -10.99 5.65
CA THR A 675 15.55 -11.25 4.50
C THR A 675 14.12 -11.58 4.94
N LEU A 676 13.96 -12.39 5.99
CA LEU A 676 12.65 -12.72 6.57
C LEU A 676 11.89 -11.47 7.05
N VAL A 677 12.55 -10.63 7.83
CA VAL A 677 11.89 -9.47 8.48
C VAL A 677 11.78 -8.23 7.59
N ARG A 678 12.56 -8.12 6.50
CA ARG A 678 12.59 -6.91 5.64
C ARG A 678 12.33 -7.12 4.16
N PHE A 679 12.64 -8.28 3.58
CA PHE A 679 12.62 -8.54 2.14
C PHE A 679 11.64 -9.64 1.75
N SER A 680 10.56 -9.79 2.52
CA SER A 680 9.57 -10.84 2.36
C SER A 680 8.16 -10.26 2.41
N SER A 681 7.29 -10.70 1.49
CA SER A 681 5.86 -10.47 1.58
C SER A 681 5.25 -11.31 2.71
N SER A 682 4.00 -11.05 3.07
CA SER A 682 3.28 -11.89 4.06
C SER A 682 3.21 -13.35 3.66
N GLU A 683 3.05 -13.62 2.36
CA GLU A 683 3.03 -14.98 1.80
C GLU A 683 4.39 -15.65 1.95
N ASN A 684 5.48 -14.95 1.61
CA ASN A 684 6.84 -15.45 1.73
C ASN A 684 7.21 -15.78 3.19
N VAL A 685 6.83 -14.91 4.13
CA VAL A 685 7.05 -15.16 5.58
C VAL A 685 6.30 -16.40 6.03
N THR A 686 5.04 -16.55 5.61
CA THR A 686 4.22 -17.70 5.97
C THR A 686 4.81 -19.00 5.43
N ALA A 687 5.20 -19.02 4.15
CA ALA A 687 5.81 -20.19 3.52
C ALA A 687 7.16 -20.55 4.18
N ALA A 688 7.98 -19.55 4.51
CA ALA A 688 9.27 -19.78 5.15
C ALA A 688 9.15 -20.37 6.55
N LEU A 689 8.20 -19.89 7.34
CA LEU A 689 7.96 -20.43 8.68
C LEU A 689 7.29 -21.81 8.64
N GLU A 690 6.42 -22.06 7.67
CA GLU A 690 5.82 -23.39 7.47
C GLU A 690 6.89 -24.46 7.25
N ALA A 691 7.93 -24.15 6.47
CA ALA A 691 9.03 -25.07 6.16
C ALA A 691 9.86 -25.54 7.37
N ILE A 692 9.76 -24.83 8.51
CA ILE A 692 10.49 -25.18 9.74
C ILE A 692 9.60 -25.68 10.87
N CYS A 693 8.27 -25.61 10.73
CA CYS A 693 7.32 -25.96 11.81
C CYS A 693 7.21 -27.47 12.09
N GLU A 694 7.75 -28.32 11.23
CA GLU A 694 7.74 -29.78 11.43
C GLU A 694 8.72 -30.23 12.52
N ASN A 695 9.80 -29.46 12.76
CA ASN A 695 10.85 -29.85 13.67
C ASN A 695 10.97 -28.87 14.85
N SER A 696 10.51 -29.31 16.03
CA SER A 696 10.52 -28.51 17.26
C SER A 696 11.92 -28.01 17.67
N THR A 697 13.00 -28.74 17.36
CA THR A 697 14.37 -28.28 17.68
C THR A 697 14.77 -27.12 16.78
N VAL A 698 14.44 -27.18 15.49
CA VAL A 698 14.68 -26.11 14.52
C VAL A 698 13.88 -24.87 14.87
N VAL A 699 12.62 -25.02 15.28
CA VAL A 699 11.77 -23.92 15.78
C VAL A 699 12.40 -23.23 16.99
N ASN A 700 12.89 -23.98 17.97
CA ASN A 700 13.55 -23.43 19.15
C ASN A 700 14.85 -22.68 18.80
N THR A 701 15.66 -23.24 17.90
CA THR A 701 16.87 -22.59 17.37
C THR A 701 16.52 -21.29 16.64
N PHE A 702 15.48 -21.31 15.80
CA PHE A 702 14.99 -20.14 15.09
C PHE A 702 14.55 -19.03 16.04
N ILE A 703 13.71 -19.32 17.03
CA ILE A 703 13.20 -18.32 17.98
C ILE A 703 14.33 -17.72 18.80
N THR A 704 15.26 -18.57 19.26
CA THR A 704 16.44 -18.13 20.02
C THR A 704 17.33 -17.22 19.18
N SER A 705 17.58 -17.60 17.93
CA SER A 705 18.41 -16.83 17.00
C SER A 705 17.76 -15.51 16.58
N LEU A 706 16.45 -15.52 16.31
CA LEU A 706 15.68 -14.31 16.01
C LEU A 706 15.69 -13.35 17.19
N ARG A 707 15.50 -13.85 18.42
CA ARG A 707 15.58 -13.03 19.63
C ARG A 707 16.98 -12.42 19.78
N ALA A 708 18.04 -13.21 19.66
CA ALA A 708 19.42 -12.73 19.73
C ALA A 708 19.75 -11.71 18.63
N PHE A 709 19.25 -11.93 17.41
CA PHE A 709 19.40 -11.00 16.28
C PHE A 709 18.72 -9.66 16.55
N LEU A 710 17.47 -9.68 17.03
CA LEU A 710 16.70 -8.46 17.30
C LEU A 710 17.25 -7.68 18.49
N THR A 711 17.66 -8.34 19.58
CA THR A 711 18.29 -7.68 20.73
C THR A 711 19.60 -6.98 20.31
N ARG A 712 20.47 -7.66 19.56
CA ARG A 712 21.69 -7.06 18.99
C ARG A 712 21.40 -5.89 18.05
N SER A 713 20.28 -5.94 17.33
CA SER A 713 19.96 -4.98 16.27
C SER A 713 19.15 -3.75 16.72
N ALA A 714 18.49 -3.86 17.88
CA ALA A 714 17.58 -2.83 18.38
C ALA A 714 18.25 -1.84 19.36
N ASN A 715 19.51 -2.06 19.75
CA ASN A 715 20.16 -1.38 20.89
C ASN A 715 19.28 -1.42 22.16
N ILE A 716 18.57 -2.54 22.35
CA ILE A 716 17.77 -2.79 23.54
C ILE A 716 18.66 -3.61 24.47
N ASP A 717 19.18 -2.98 25.54
CA ASP A 717 19.69 -3.74 26.67
C ASP A 717 18.47 -4.42 27.33
N MET A 718 18.34 -5.73 27.13
CA MET A 718 17.35 -6.57 27.82
C MET A 718 17.82 -6.95 29.21
#